data_AF-A0A1B0DJ38-F1
#
_entry.id   AF-A0A1B0DJ38-F1
#
_cell.length_a   1.000
_cell.length_b   1.000
_cell.length_c   1.000
_cell.angle_alpha   90.00
_cell.angle_beta   90.00
_cell.angle_gamma   90.00
#
_symmetry.space_group_name_H-M   'P 1'
#
loop_
_entity.id
_entity.type
_entity.pdbx_description
1 polymer ?
#
loop_
_entity_poly.entity_id
_entity_poly.type
_entity_poly.pdbx_seq_one_letter_code
_entity_poly.pdbx_strand_id
1 'polypeptide(L)'
;MDSESHTLEPPTNFQNIMSPESPINGRINTHMGRIPTSMPPPLPPRLQPPSQGFGSSFAPPFGGYQSMYGGYGSGAGFGAYGGGYGGFGGYSSYGGYGAGQYGRYGGYRGYNIDAENRFIQMAEETSRPALQSIENLVAAFGNIASMLDSTFFAINSSFRAILGVTANVGKLRGLFTQFVSTFTLFRGLTWLWRKILYTFGVSKIPPNAASFGAAFEAAAAQMDNPHAGEKVPGQKTSAWPVLLFLGFILSAPYLIMKFLGVASTTSIEESKNPQNWTNYIPTRVLYDFEATSPQELSIQTGQVIRVAPKDVQNLHSLMNTGWALASIDGYVSGLVPINYLSRPGEKKNSVQVREEYSKMQFNNNKGECEFPFVIEKIDPDLNQQMLNDFKGEKTGFVQVGQEKWFFPSQYREMAQHFYDFQARPDDIWVVTFPRSGTTWTQELVWMIANDLDYEGAQREPLTKRFPFFEFAAFFHPGLKAELMELNGDSAQGQAFVEEISVPAYKFLPHITGRRFIKTHFPFSLLPPSVLESGAKVIYVARNPRDVAVSFYHLNRLYRSQGYIGDFSTYWGYFERNLAPWMPYWSHIREGWEHRNHPNVLFMFYEDMNRDLSATIRRVAGFLGKSFSDTDVERLRKYLSIGEFRKNESVNCSELKAIHLLKNGEQGFVRRGKSDGWSEEYTPELKERVTKWILENSKDLPFKFPCDLV
;
A
#
# COMPACT_ATOMS: atom_id res chain seq x y z
N MET A 1 26.27 30.23 -50.48
CA MET A 1 25.24 30.55 -51.48
C MET A 1 24.40 29.33 -51.77
N ASP A 2 23.24 29.09 -51.18
CA ASP A 2 22.62 29.41 -49.88
C ASP A 2 21.22 28.79 -49.95
N SER A 3 20.76 28.16 -48.86
CA SER A 3 19.38 28.12 -48.36
C SER A 3 19.28 26.99 -47.33
N GLU A 4 19.58 27.26 -46.06
CA GLU A 4 18.65 27.71 -45.01
C GLU A 4 17.52 26.71 -44.71
N SER A 5 17.72 25.92 -43.64
CA SER A 5 16.63 25.31 -42.87
C SER A 5 16.72 25.82 -41.42
N HIS A 6 15.81 26.73 -41.07
CA HIS A 6 15.66 27.25 -39.71
C HIS A 6 15.26 26.14 -38.74
N THR A 7 16.10 25.89 -37.74
CA THR A 7 15.73 25.18 -36.52
C THR A 7 15.56 26.22 -35.40
N LEU A 8 14.37 26.27 -34.81
CA LEU A 8 14.06 27.11 -33.66
C LEU A 8 14.65 26.46 -32.39
N GLU A 9 15.63 27.11 -31.79
CA GLU A 9 16.18 26.78 -30.47
C GLU A 9 15.14 27.06 -29.36
N PRO A 10 15.05 26.20 -28.32
CA PRO A 10 14.32 26.53 -27.10
C PRO A 10 15.17 27.46 -26.20
N PRO A 11 14.55 28.41 -25.47
CA PRO A 11 15.28 29.41 -24.71
C PRO A 11 15.98 28.83 -23.48
N THR A 12 17.27 29.15 -23.40
CA THR A 12 18.16 29.04 -22.24
C THR A 12 17.66 29.85 -21.04
N ASN A 13 17.46 29.19 -19.90
CA ASN A 13 17.74 29.75 -18.58
C ASN A 13 17.66 28.67 -17.50
N PHE A 14 18.81 28.09 -17.09
CA PHE A 14 19.02 27.49 -15.76
C PHE A 14 20.49 27.14 -15.47
N GLN A 15 21.46 27.86 -16.05
CA GLN A 15 22.91 27.58 -15.85
C GLN A 15 23.61 28.46 -14.80
N ASN A 16 22.94 29.38 -14.11
CA ASN A 16 23.62 30.42 -13.32
C ASN A 16 23.57 30.30 -11.79
N ILE A 17 23.39 29.12 -11.19
CA ILE A 17 23.41 29.03 -9.71
C ILE A 17 24.56 28.20 -9.12
N MET A 18 25.31 27.42 -9.89
CA MET A 18 26.51 26.75 -9.35
C MET A 18 27.60 26.60 -10.41
N SER A 19 28.42 27.63 -10.59
CA SER A 19 29.77 27.48 -11.13
C SER A 19 30.78 27.88 -10.05
N PRO A 20 31.86 27.10 -9.83
CA PRO A 20 32.90 27.41 -8.87
C PRO A 20 34.00 28.29 -9.51
N GLU A 21 34.52 29.25 -8.75
CA GLU A 21 35.75 29.96 -9.10
C GLU A 21 36.97 29.02 -9.05
N SER A 22 37.92 29.31 -9.96
CA SER A 22 39.09 28.53 -10.37
C SER A 22 40.23 28.45 -9.32
N PRO A 23 41.26 27.60 -9.54
CA PRO A 23 42.08 27.01 -8.49
C PRO A 23 43.41 27.74 -8.22
N ILE A 24 43.91 27.66 -6.98
CA ILE A 24 45.32 27.89 -6.65
C ILE A 24 45.93 26.61 -6.07
N ASN A 25 46.97 26.13 -6.75
CA ASN A 25 47.81 24.98 -6.40
C ASN A 25 48.62 25.21 -5.12
N GLY A 26 48.71 24.19 -4.27
CA GLY A 26 49.71 24.08 -3.20
C GLY A 26 49.69 22.70 -2.54
N ARG A 27 50.63 21.83 -2.89
CA ARG A 27 50.90 20.56 -2.20
C ARG A 27 51.35 20.81 -0.75
N ILE A 28 50.94 19.98 0.20
CA ILE A 28 51.79 19.28 1.20
C ILE A 28 50.92 18.23 1.94
N ASN A 29 51.45 16.99 2.01
CA ASN A 29 50.93 15.88 2.78
C ASN A 29 51.07 16.13 4.30
N THR A 30 50.04 15.82 5.08
CA THR A 30 50.21 15.26 6.44
C THR A 30 49.08 14.28 6.74
N HIS A 31 49.45 13.06 7.13
CA HIS A 31 48.57 12.04 7.67
C HIS A 31 47.73 12.57 8.84
N MET A 32 46.40 12.55 8.67
CA MET A 32 45.43 12.46 9.76
C MET A 32 44.42 11.39 9.34
N GLY A 33 44.20 10.42 10.22
CA GLY A 33 43.39 9.24 9.96
C GLY A 33 41.97 9.59 9.52
N ARG A 34 41.37 8.69 8.75
CA ARG A 34 39.92 8.69 8.49
C ARG A 34 39.19 8.74 9.82
N ILE A 35 38.56 9.87 10.10
CA ILE A 35 37.48 9.94 11.10
C ILE A 35 36.30 9.13 10.50
N PRO A 36 35.76 8.13 11.21
CA PRO A 36 34.50 7.51 10.82
C PRO A 36 33.39 8.55 11.02
N THR A 37 32.77 9.03 9.95
CA THR A 37 31.57 9.89 10.06
C THR A 37 30.36 9.01 10.38
N SER A 38 30.26 8.56 11.64
CA SER A 38 29.15 7.75 12.15
C SER A 38 28.11 8.58 12.93
N MET A 39 28.04 9.90 12.71
CA MET A 39 26.98 10.73 13.31
C MET A 39 26.02 11.24 12.23
N PRO A 40 24.71 10.96 12.36
CA PRO A 40 23.72 11.45 11.42
C PRO A 40 23.56 12.97 11.53
N PRO A 41 23.26 13.67 10.41
CA PRO A 41 23.05 15.12 10.43
C PRO A 41 21.78 15.48 11.23
N PRO A 42 21.69 16.71 11.78
CA PRO A 42 20.54 17.13 12.57
C PRO A 42 19.24 17.04 11.76
N LEU A 43 18.15 16.60 12.41
CA LEU A 43 16.85 16.48 11.77
C LEU A 43 16.28 17.85 11.40
N PRO A 44 15.65 18.01 10.22
CA PRO A 44 14.90 19.21 9.89
C PRO A 44 13.74 19.43 10.89
N PRO A 45 13.29 20.68 11.10
CA PRO A 45 12.12 20.94 11.95
C PRO A 45 10.90 20.15 11.48
N ARG A 46 10.24 19.43 12.39
CA ARG A 46 9.04 18.63 12.08
C ARG A 46 7.89 19.56 11.68
N LEU A 47 7.13 19.15 10.67
CA LEU A 47 5.95 19.90 10.22
C LEU A 47 4.87 19.84 11.31
N GLN A 48 4.44 21.00 11.83
CA GLN A 48 3.32 21.04 12.76
C GLN A 48 2.01 20.74 12.02
N PRO A 49 1.11 19.92 12.58
CA PRO A 49 -0.22 19.75 12.01
C PRO A 49 -0.94 21.11 12.02
N PRO A 50 -1.73 21.46 10.98
CA PRO A 50 -2.52 22.67 11.01
C PRO A 50 -3.48 22.58 12.20
N SER A 51 -3.32 23.47 13.18
CA SER A 51 -4.35 23.76 14.16
C SER A 51 -5.65 24.05 13.41
N GLN A 52 -6.73 23.35 13.74
CA GLN A 52 -8.06 23.62 13.20
C GLN A 52 -8.45 25.07 13.52
N GLY A 53 -8.13 25.98 12.60
CA GLY A 53 -8.64 27.33 12.58
C GLY A 53 -10.08 27.27 12.08
N PHE A 54 -11.01 27.71 12.93
CA PHE A 54 -12.40 27.95 12.59
C PHE A 54 -12.51 28.65 11.22
N GLY A 55 -13.23 28.02 10.29
CA GLY A 55 -13.59 28.62 9.02
C GLY A 55 -14.50 29.84 9.26
N SER A 56 -13.96 31.03 9.06
CA SER A 56 -14.73 32.25 8.92
C SER A 56 -15.37 32.28 7.53
N SER A 57 -16.62 31.85 7.45
CA SER A 57 -17.48 32.09 6.30
C SER A 57 -17.71 33.60 6.14
N PHE A 58 -17.20 34.18 5.06
CA PHE A 58 -17.57 35.52 4.61
C PHE A 58 -19.04 35.50 4.16
N ALA A 59 -19.92 36.08 4.97
CA ALA A 59 -21.22 36.60 4.56
C ALA A 59 -21.11 38.13 4.35
N PRO A 60 -21.84 38.71 3.38
CA PRO A 60 -21.57 40.05 2.86
C PRO A 60 -22.05 41.17 3.81
N PRO A 61 -21.49 42.39 3.70
CA PRO A 61 -21.82 43.49 4.58
C PRO A 61 -22.98 44.30 4.00
N PHE A 62 -24.14 44.31 4.65
CA PHE A 62 -25.05 45.46 4.64
C PHE A 62 -25.75 45.55 6.00
N GLY A 63 -25.62 46.72 6.63
CA GLY A 63 -26.06 46.98 7.99
C GLY A 63 -27.56 47.22 8.14
N GLY A 64 -28.00 47.15 9.39
CA GLY A 64 -29.34 47.51 9.80
C GLY A 64 -29.52 47.36 11.31
N TYR A 65 -29.19 48.42 12.04
CA TYR A 65 -29.75 48.87 13.33
C TYR A 65 -30.31 47.82 14.33
N GLN A 66 -29.52 47.63 15.39
CA GLN A 66 -29.88 47.87 16.80
C GLN A 66 -31.35 47.67 17.23
N SER A 67 -31.59 46.72 18.13
CA SER A 67 -32.49 46.96 19.26
C SER A 67 -32.08 46.14 20.48
N MET A 68 -31.82 46.86 21.57
CA MET A 68 -31.74 46.38 22.94
C MET A 68 -33.08 45.76 23.35
N TYR A 69 -33.07 44.64 24.05
CA TYR A 69 -33.80 44.47 25.32
C TYR A 69 -33.36 43.16 25.97
N GLY A 70 -33.00 43.25 27.25
CA GLY A 70 -32.46 42.15 28.04
C GLY A 70 -33.51 41.15 28.53
N GLY A 71 -33.00 40.08 29.13
CA GLY A 71 -33.81 39.06 29.78
C GLY A 71 -32.94 38.01 30.48
N TYR A 72 -32.42 38.39 31.66
CA TYR A 72 -32.17 37.59 32.85
C TYR A 72 -31.95 36.07 32.75
N GLY A 73 -30.87 35.60 33.40
CA GLY A 73 -30.89 34.29 34.06
C GLY A 73 -29.53 33.61 34.24
N SER A 74 -28.79 34.03 35.27
CA SER A 74 -27.80 33.30 36.12
C SER A 74 -27.26 31.92 35.66
N GLY A 75 -25.99 31.58 35.78
CA GLY A 75 -24.89 32.12 36.59
C GLY A 75 -23.80 31.05 36.77
N ALA A 76 -22.62 31.49 37.22
CA ALA A 76 -21.34 30.79 37.41
C ALA A 76 -20.51 30.59 36.12
N GLY A 77 -19.29 31.10 35.98
CA GLY A 77 -18.35 31.67 36.94
C GLY A 77 -16.94 31.21 36.56
N PHE A 78 -16.22 32.11 35.89
CA PHE A 78 -14.79 32.17 35.57
C PHE A 78 -13.81 31.10 36.10
N GLY A 79 -12.86 30.71 35.26
CA GLY A 79 -11.58 30.13 35.71
C GLY A 79 -10.71 29.58 34.59
N ALA A 80 -10.05 30.47 33.83
CA ALA A 80 -8.92 30.10 32.99
C ALA A 80 -7.72 29.69 33.88
N TYR A 81 -7.17 28.50 33.69
CA TYR A 81 -5.81 28.15 34.12
C TYR A 81 -5.18 27.20 33.11
N GLY A 82 -4.14 27.69 32.43
CA GLY A 82 -3.20 26.89 31.67
C GLY A 82 -2.41 26.00 32.62
N GLY A 83 -2.40 24.71 32.34
CA GLY A 83 -1.59 23.71 33.02
C GLY A 83 -0.12 23.89 32.65
N GLY A 84 0.69 24.13 33.68
CA GLY A 84 2.14 24.16 33.61
C GLY A 84 2.74 22.79 33.32
N TYR A 85 3.90 22.85 32.67
CA TYR A 85 4.86 21.76 32.57
C TYR A 85 5.39 21.39 33.97
N GLY A 86 5.12 20.16 34.41
CA GLY A 86 6.04 19.38 35.26
C GLY A 86 6.52 18.20 34.40
N GLY A 87 7.77 17.75 34.41
CA GLY A 87 8.86 17.89 35.35
C GLY A 87 9.36 16.48 35.69
N PHE A 88 10.60 16.13 35.32
CA PHE A 88 11.45 15.08 35.92
C PHE A 88 12.81 15.10 35.17
N GLY A 89 13.99 15.17 35.78
CA GLY A 89 14.32 15.23 37.20
C GLY A 89 15.76 15.73 37.40
N GLY A 90 15.97 16.47 38.48
CA GLY A 90 17.28 16.82 39.02
C GLY A 90 17.33 16.35 40.47
N TYR A 91 18.28 15.47 40.77
CA TYR A 91 18.49 14.87 42.08
C TYR A 91 19.03 15.91 43.09
N SER A 92 18.56 15.76 44.32
CA SER A 92 18.79 16.57 45.50
C SER A 92 20.25 16.55 46.00
N SER A 93 20.72 17.67 46.57
CA SER A 93 21.61 17.65 47.75
C SER A 93 21.68 19.02 48.46
N TYR A 94 21.35 19.00 49.75
CA TYR A 94 21.87 19.84 50.85
C TYR A 94 21.44 21.31 51.02
N GLY A 95 20.33 21.44 51.78
CA GLY A 95 20.13 22.23 53.00
C GLY A 95 21.17 23.22 53.52
N GLY A 96 20.66 24.41 53.90
CA GLY A 96 21.28 25.33 54.85
C GLY A 96 20.29 26.41 55.28
N TYR A 97 19.94 26.44 56.57
CA TYR A 97 19.78 27.63 57.45
C TYR A 97 18.85 27.29 58.63
N GLY A 98 19.47 27.07 59.79
CA GLY A 98 18.80 26.93 61.08
C GLY A 98 19.83 27.13 62.18
N ALA A 99 20.02 28.39 62.57
CA ALA A 99 20.85 28.76 63.71
C ALA A 99 20.13 28.39 65.02
N GLY A 100 20.77 27.53 65.81
CA GLY A 100 20.39 27.15 67.16
C GLY A 100 21.64 27.09 68.05
N GLN A 101 21.48 27.56 69.27
CA GLN A 101 22.49 28.09 70.19
C GLN A 101 23.14 27.00 71.09
N TYR A 102 24.29 27.35 71.68
CA TYR A 102 25.01 26.76 72.85
C TYR A 102 26.06 25.65 72.67
N GLY A 103 27.28 25.91 73.20
CA GLY A 103 28.02 24.92 74.00
C GLY A 103 29.52 24.66 73.75
N ARG A 104 30.39 25.47 74.41
CA ARG A 104 31.68 25.13 75.09
C ARG A 104 32.75 24.15 74.52
N TYR A 105 34.00 24.67 74.59
CA TYR A 105 35.30 24.06 75.02
C TYR A 105 36.13 23.14 74.09
N GLY A 106 37.28 23.68 73.64
CA GLY A 106 38.63 23.19 74.00
C GLY A 106 39.35 22.20 73.08
N GLY A 107 40.59 22.54 72.66
CA GLY A 107 41.61 21.53 72.30
C GLY A 107 42.58 21.90 71.17
N TYR A 108 43.88 21.98 71.50
CA TYR A 108 45.05 22.34 70.68
C TYR A 108 45.67 21.13 69.90
N ARG A 109 46.39 21.43 68.80
CA ARG A 109 47.42 20.66 68.00
C ARG A 109 46.97 20.38 66.55
N GLY A 110 47.74 20.61 65.47
CA GLY A 110 49.10 21.13 65.27
C GLY A 110 49.51 21.08 63.77
N TYR A 111 50.51 21.89 63.41
CA TYR A 111 51.49 21.81 62.30
C TYR A 111 51.08 21.61 60.81
N ASN A 112 51.33 22.69 60.03
CA ASN A 112 52.06 22.75 58.74
C ASN A 112 51.56 21.97 57.50
N ILE A 113 50.48 22.42 56.82
CA ILE A 113 50.21 22.20 55.37
C ILE A 113 49.38 23.38 54.78
N ASP A 114 49.81 24.65 54.92
CA ASP A 114 48.95 25.78 54.47
C ASP A 114 49.62 26.82 53.55
N ALA A 115 50.92 26.72 53.23
CA ALA A 115 51.56 27.75 52.41
C ALA A 115 51.25 27.60 50.90
N GLU A 116 51.26 26.38 50.38
CA GLU A 116 51.12 26.11 48.94
C GLU A 116 49.66 26.23 48.47
N ASN A 117 48.71 25.74 49.29
CA ASN A 117 47.28 25.91 49.04
C ASN A 117 46.86 27.38 49.02
N ARG A 118 47.44 28.23 49.88
CA ARG A 118 47.14 29.67 49.88
C ARG A 118 47.63 30.37 48.61
N PHE A 119 48.76 29.95 48.03
CA PHE A 119 49.26 30.56 46.80
C PHE A 119 48.41 30.17 45.58
N ILE A 120 48.01 28.90 45.49
CA ILE A 120 47.11 28.42 44.42
C ILE A 120 45.74 29.08 44.55
N GLN A 121 45.20 29.19 45.76
CA GLN A 121 43.91 29.82 46.02
C GLN A 121 43.95 31.33 45.74
N MET A 122 45.05 32.01 46.09
CA MET A 122 45.25 33.42 45.78
C MET A 122 45.46 33.66 44.27
N ALA A 123 46.16 32.77 43.56
CA ALA A 123 46.30 32.83 42.10
C ALA A 123 44.96 32.58 41.38
N GLU A 124 44.12 31.69 41.90
CA GLU A 124 42.77 31.43 41.38
C GLU A 124 41.82 32.62 41.65
N GLU A 125 41.85 33.18 42.86
CA GLU A 125 41.06 34.36 43.21
C GLU A 125 41.47 35.61 42.41
N THR A 126 42.77 35.76 42.11
CA THR A 126 43.27 36.91 41.32
C THR A 126 43.05 36.77 39.82
N SER A 127 42.92 35.55 39.28
CA SER A 127 42.70 35.31 37.84
C SER A 127 41.22 35.14 37.45
N ARG A 128 40.32 34.84 38.39
CA ARG A 128 38.87 34.74 38.15
C ARG A 128 38.26 35.97 37.46
N PRO A 129 38.56 37.23 37.86
CA PRO A 129 38.00 38.40 37.20
C PRO A 129 38.46 38.53 35.73
N ALA A 130 39.70 38.13 35.43
CA ALA A 130 40.23 38.14 34.07
C ALA A 130 39.58 37.04 33.20
N LEU A 131 39.38 35.84 33.75
CA LEU A 131 38.66 34.75 33.08
C LEU A 131 37.19 35.10 32.83
N GLN A 132 36.51 35.69 33.81
CA GLN A 132 35.14 36.21 33.63
C GLN A 132 35.07 37.29 32.55
N SER A 133 36.08 38.16 32.45
CA SER A 133 36.13 39.15 31.37
C SER A 133 36.27 38.51 29.99
N ILE A 134 37.03 37.42 29.88
CA ILE A 134 37.18 36.66 28.62
C ILE A 134 35.87 35.92 28.29
N GLU A 135 35.24 35.28 29.27
CA GLU A 135 33.94 34.63 29.09
C GLU A 135 32.86 35.62 28.65
N ASN A 136 32.81 36.80 29.27
CA ASN A 136 31.89 37.86 28.87
C ASN A 136 32.16 38.38 27.45
N LEU A 137 33.43 38.47 27.05
CA LEU A 137 33.81 38.85 25.68
C LEU A 137 33.37 37.79 24.67
N VAL A 138 33.64 36.52 24.95
CA VAL A 138 33.25 35.39 24.09
C VAL A 138 31.72 35.27 24.01
N ALA A 139 31.03 35.45 25.13
CA ALA A 139 29.56 35.50 25.17
C ALA A 139 29.02 36.69 24.36
N ALA A 140 29.66 37.86 24.40
CA ALA A 140 29.28 39.00 23.58
C ALA A 140 29.45 38.72 22.08
N PHE A 141 30.54 38.08 21.67
CA PHE A 141 30.72 37.62 20.28
C PHE A 141 29.69 36.56 19.88
N GLY A 142 29.35 35.62 20.77
CA GLY A 142 28.28 34.65 20.55
C GLY A 142 26.90 35.29 20.39
N ASN A 143 26.62 36.35 21.15
CA ASN A 143 25.39 37.13 21.03
C ASN A 143 25.33 37.90 19.70
N ILE A 144 26.47 38.46 19.24
CA ILE A 144 26.56 39.13 17.93
C ILE A 144 26.37 38.13 16.78
N ALA A 145 26.98 36.93 16.88
CA ALA A 145 26.77 35.86 15.90
C ALA A 145 25.29 35.44 15.85
N SER A 146 24.66 35.24 17.01
CA SER A 146 23.23 34.90 17.10
C SER A 146 22.33 36.00 16.53
N MET A 147 22.71 37.27 16.71
CA MET A 147 22.00 38.41 16.12
C MET A 147 22.18 38.47 14.61
N LEU A 148 23.37 38.18 14.08
CA LEU A 148 23.63 38.10 12.64
C LEU A 148 22.87 36.93 12.00
N ASP A 149 22.81 35.77 12.64
CA ASP A 149 22.00 34.64 12.20
C ASP A 149 20.51 34.99 12.20
N SER A 150 20.04 35.70 13.23
CA SER A 150 18.67 36.19 13.30
C SER A 150 18.36 37.20 12.18
N THR A 151 19.30 38.09 11.86
CA THR A 151 19.16 39.08 10.80
C THR A 151 19.14 38.40 9.42
N PHE A 152 20.03 37.43 9.20
CA PHE A 152 20.06 36.61 7.99
C PHE A 152 18.75 35.84 7.83
N PHE A 153 18.26 35.23 8.91
CA PHE A 153 17.00 34.49 8.90
C PHE A 153 15.80 35.39 8.64
N ALA A 154 15.77 36.60 9.23
CA ALA A 154 14.73 37.58 9.01
C ALA A 154 14.72 38.10 7.55
N ILE A 155 15.89 38.41 6.98
CA ILE A 155 16.01 38.84 5.57
C ILE A 155 15.56 37.72 4.64
N ASN A 156 16.01 36.49 4.86
CA ASN A 156 15.65 35.34 4.04
C ASN A 156 14.16 34.99 4.15
N SER A 157 13.58 35.16 5.34
CA SER A 157 12.13 34.99 5.57
C SER A 157 11.32 36.09 4.89
N SER A 158 11.77 37.34 4.93
CA SER A 158 11.13 38.46 4.21
C SER A 158 11.18 38.26 2.70
N PHE A 159 12.31 37.80 2.15
CA PHE A 159 12.46 37.51 0.72
C PHE A 159 11.54 36.35 0.30
N ARG A 160 11.43 35.31 1.13
CA ARG A 160 10.49 34.19 0.94
C ARG A 160 9.03 34.63 1.02
N ALA A 161 8.69 35.54 1.93
CA ALA A 161 7.35 36.10 2.05
C ALA A 161 6.97 36.89 0.78
N ILE A 162 7.89 37.69 0.24
CA ILE A 162 7.69 38.43 -1.01
C ILE A 162 7.49 37.46 -2.19
N LEU A 163 8.31 36.42 -2.30
CA LEU A 163 8.14 35.37 -3.33
C LEU A 163 6.80 34.64 -3.18
N GLY A 164 6.34 34.42 -1.95
CA GLY A 164 5.01 33.87 -1.65
C GLY A 164 3.87 34.78 -2.12
N VAL A 165 4.01 36.10 -1.96
CA VAL A 165 3.05 37.09 -2.48
C VAL A 165 3.03 37.06 -4.01
N THR A 166 4.18 37.00 -4.68
CA THR A 166 4.25 36.88 -6.15
C THR A 166 3.59 35.60 -6.66
N ALA A 167 3.77 34.47 -5.97
CA ALA A 167 3.10 33.21 -6.28
C ALA A 167 1.57 33.31 -6.11
N ASN A 168 1.09 34.05 -5.11
CA ASN A 168 -0.34 34.30 -4.90
C ASN A 168 -0.96 35.22 -5.96
N VAL A 169 -0.20 36.19 -6.50
CA VAL A 169 -0.64 37.01 -7.65
C VAL A 169 -0.82 36.16 -8.92
N GLY A 170 0.06 35.17 -9.13
CA GLY A 170 -0.11 34.18 -10.21
C GLY A 170 -1.39 33.35 -10.06
N LYS A 171 -1.72 32.93 -8.84
CA LYS A 171 -2.99 32.24 -8.53
C LYS A 171 -4.22 33.13 -8.77
N LEU A 172 -4.16 34.42 -8.41
CA LEU A 172 -5.25 35.38 -8.67
C LEU A 172 -5.57 35.53 -10.16
N ARG A 173 -4.54 35.55 -11.03
CA ARG A 173 -4.74 35.58 -12.49
C ARG A 173 -5.40 34.30 -13.02
N GLY A 174 -5.07 33.14 -12.43
CA GLY A 174 -5.73 31.87 -12.71
C GLY A 174 -7.19 31.85 -12.28
N LEU A 175 -7.48 32.35 -11.08
CA LEU A 175 -8.85 32.51 -10.56
C LEU A 175 -9.69 33.46 -11.41
N PHE A 176 -9.09 34.54 -11.94
CA PHE A 176 -9.77 35.46 -12.85
C PHE A 176 -10.13 34.80 -14.19
N THR A 177 -9.25 33.92 -14.69
CA THR A 177 -9.50 33.14 -15.91
C THR A 177 -10.60 32.09 -15.70
N GLN A 178 -10.59 31.42 -14.54
CA GLN A 178 -11.67 30.51 -14.13
C GLN A 178 -13.00 31.25 -13.96
N PHE A 179 -12.99 32.45 -13.37
CA PHE A 179 -14.18 33.29 -13.22
C PHE A 179 -14.82 33.64 -14.58
N VAL A 180 -14.01 34.03 -15.58
CA VAL A 180 -14.49 34.28 -16.94
C VAL A 180 -15.01 32.99 -17.60
N SER A 181 -14.36 31.85 -17.36
CA SER A 181 -14.80 30.55 -17.89
C SER A 181 -16.16 30.09 -17.34
N THR A 182 -16.47 30.44 -16.08
CA THR A 182 -17.75 30.19 -15.44
C THR A 182 -18.89 30.94 -16.14
N PHE A 183 -18.65 32.17 -16.63
CA PHE A 183 -19.64 32.92 -17.41
C PHE A 183 -19.93 32.29 -18.78
N THR A 184 -18.92 31.73 -19.45
CA THR A 184 -19.13 30.97 -20.70
C THR A 184 -19.88 29.67 -20.47
N LEU A 185 -19.59 28.95 -19.38
CA LEU A 185 -20.34 27.76 -18.96
C LEU A 185 -21.80 28.09 -18.67
N PHE A 186 -22.05 29.19 -17.95
CA PHE A 186 -23.40 29.66 -17.65
C PHE A 186 -24.17 30.04 -18.91
N ARG A 187 -23.51 30.70 -19.88
CA ARG A 187 -24.08 30.98 -21.21
C ARG A 187 -24.38 29.71 -22.00
N GLY A 188 -23.52 28.70 -21.92
CA GLY A 188 -23.72 27.41 -22.57
C GLY A 188 -24.89 26.62 -21.99
N LEU A 189 -24.98 26.51 -20.66
CA LEU A 189 -26.07 25.82 -19.97
C LEU A 189 -27.42 26.52 -20.18
N THR A 190 -27.45 27.85 -20.12
CA THR A 190 -28.68 28.62 -20.39
C THR A 190 -29.13 28.46 -21.84
N TRP A 191 -28.21 28.38 -22.81
CA TRP A 191 -28.56 28.05 -24.20
C TRP A 191 -29.10 26.62 -24.35
N LEU A 192 -28.44 25.63 -23.75
CA LEU A 192 -28.84 24.23 -23.83
C LEU A 192 -30.24 24.01 -23.24
N TRP A 193 -30.50 24.62 -22.08
CA TRP A 193 -31.80 24.58 -21.42
C TRP A 193 -32.91 25.23 -22.27
N ARG A 194 -32.64 26.38 -22.89
CA ARG A 194 -33.56 27.03 -23.83
C ARG A 194 -33.89 26.14 -25.03
N LYS A 195 -32.88 25.44 -25.55
CA LYS A 195 -33.05 24.49 -26.66
C LYS A 195 -33.95 23.32 -26.26
N ILE A 196 -33.74 22.75 -25.06
CA ILE A 196 -34.57 21.67 -24.51
C ILE A 196 -36.04 22.10 -24.40
N LEU A 197 -36.31 23.27 -23.81
CA LEU A 197 -37.67 23.78 -23.66
C LEU A 197 -38.39 24.02 -24.99
N TYR A 198 -37.65 24.44 -26.03
CA TYR A 198 -38.18 24.59 -27.39
C TYR A 198 -38.46 23.25 -28.05
N THR A 199 -37.53 22.29 -27.97
CA THR A 199 -37.68 20.95 -28.58
C THR A 199 -38.82 20.14 -27.98
N PHE A 200 -39.12 20.30 -26.70
CA PHE A 200 -40.25 19.62 -26.04
C PHE A 200 -41.57 20.40 -26.14
N GLY A 201 -41.62 21.48 -26.94
CA GLY A 201 -42.86 22.22 -27.24
C GLY A 201 -43.44 23.02 -26.06
N VAL A 202 -42.71 23.08 -24.95
CA VAL A 202 -43.10 23.78 -23.71
C VAL A 202 -42.98 25.30 -23.88
N SER A 203 -42.07 25.77 -24.73
CA SER A 203 -41.94 27.18 -25.11
C SER A 203 -42.02 27.33 -26.63
N LYS A 204 -42.85 28.27 -27.12
CA LYS A 204 -42.92 28.64 -28.54
C LYS A 204 -41.89 29.70 -28.95
N ILE A 205 -40.99 30.10 -28.04
CA ILE A 205 -40.01 31.16 -28.25
C ILE A 205 -38.74 30.55 -28.86
N PRO A 206 -38.24 31.03 -30.02
CA PRO A 206 -37.04 30.50 -30.66
C PRO A 206 -35.80 30.69 -29.77
N PRO A 207 -34.80 29.79 -29.80
CA PRO A 207 -33.70 29.75 -28.85
C PRO A 207 -32.63 30.85 -29.02
N ASN A 208 -32.96 31.98 -29.64
CA ASN A 208 -32.03 33.11 -29.80
C ASN A 208 -32.05 34.02 -28.55
N ALA A 209 -30.91 34.66 -28.24
CA ALA A 209 -30.77 35.44 -27.01
C ALA A 209 -31.69 36.68 -26.94
N ALA A 210 -32.02 37.27 -28.09
CA ALA A 210 -32.81 38.49 -28.20
C ALA A 210 -34.32 38.27 -27.96
N SER A 211 -34.90 37.20 -28.53
CA SER A 211 -36.34 36.91 -28.38
C SER A 211 -36.71 36.43 -26.98
N PHE A 212 -35.80 35.71 -26.30
CA PHE A 212 -35.99 35.32 -24.91
C PHE A 212 -35.86 36.52 -23.96
N GLY A 213 -34.94 37.45 -24.23
CA GLY A 213 -34.80 38.70 -23.46
C GLY A 213 -36.08 39.54 -23.50
N ALA A 214 -36.62 39.76 -24.71
CA ALA A 214 -37.89 40.47 -24.88
C ALA A 214 -39.08 39.76 -24.20
N ALA A 215 -39.12 38.43 -24.23
CA ALA A 215 -40.18 37.65 -23.55
C ALA A 215 -40.03 37.65 -22.02
N PHE A 216 -38.80 37.69 -21.51
CA PHE A 216 -38.53 37.81 -20.08
C PHE A 216 -38.92 39.20 -19.56
N GLU A 217 -38.58 40.27 -20.29
CA GLU A 217 -39.01 41.64 -19.96
C GLU A 217 -40.54 41.77 -19.98
N ALA A 218 -41.21 41.22 -20.99
CA ALA A 218 -42.68 41.23 -21.07
C ALA A 218 -43.35 40.45 -19.92
N ALA A 219 -42.78 39.30 -19.52
CA ALA A 219 -43.31 38.50 -18.41
C ALA A 219 -43.01 39.09 -17.03
N ALA A 220 -41.84 39.74 -16.85
CA ALA A 220 -41.50 40.46 -15.64
C ALA A 220 -42.39 41.70 -15.46
N ALA A 221 -42.65 42.45 -16.54
CA ALA A 221 -43.58 43.59 -16.52
C ALA A 221 -45.02 43.17 -16.17
N GLN A 222 -45.44 41.95 -16.55
CA GLN A 222 -46.74 41.39 -16.18
C GLN A 222 -46.85 40.98 -14.70
N MET A 223 -45.75 40.56 -14.07
CA MET A 223 -45.72 40.24 -12.65
C MET A 223 -45.80 41.50 -11.76
N ASP A 224 -45.28 42.63 -12.25
CA ASP A 224 -45.21 43.88 -11.50
C ASP A 224 -46.53 44.69 -11.52
N ASN A 225 -47.43 44.45 -12.50
CA ASN A 225 -48.70 45.16 -12.57
C ASN A 225 -49.83 44.35 -13.25
N PRO A 226 -50.70 43.65 -12.49
CA PRO A 226 -51.67 42.70 -13.08
C PRO A 226 -52.81 43.33 -13.89
N HIS A 227 -53.01 44.66 -13.88
CA HIS A 227 -54.25 45.31 -14.36
C HIS A 227 -54.04 46.50 -15.34
N ALA A 228 -52.88 46.64 -15.98
CA ALA A 228 -52.68 47.66 -17.01
C ALA A 228 -52.67 47.06 -18.44
N GLY A 229 -53.76 47.25 -19.19
CA GLY A 229 -53.79 47.10 -20.66
C GLY A 229 -54.79 46.10 -21.22
N GLU A 230 -55.63 46.56 -22.16
CA GLU A 230 -56.73 45.84 -22.81
C GLU A 230 -56.37 44.48 -23.43
N LYS A 231 -57.32 43.54 -23.30
CA LYS A 231 -57.24 42.17 -23.83
C LYS A 231 -57.28 42.17 -25.36
N VAL A 232 -56.15 41.85 -25.99
CA VAL A 232 -56.13 41.29 -27.36
C VAL A 232 -56.47 39.79 -27.28
N PRO A 233 -57.45 39.27 -28.04
CA PRO A 233 -57.85 37.86 -27.93
C PRO A 233 -56.85 36.94 -28.62
N GLY A 234 -56.25 36.00 -27.87
CA GLY A 234 -55.55 34.85 -28.45
C GLY A 234 -54.23 34.39 -27.81
N GLN A 235 -53.66 35.09 -26.83
CA GLN A 235 -52.34 34.73 -26.28
C GLN A 235 -52.39 34.46 -24.77
N LYS A 236 -52.43 33.18 -24.37
CA LYS A 236 -52.13 32.76 -22.99
C LYS A 236 -50.61 32.67 -22.86
N THR A 237 -49.96 33.72 -22.35
CA THR A 237 -48.53 33.65 -21.97
C THR A 237 -48.43 33.17 -20.53
N SER A 238 -48.03 31.92 -20.34
CA SER A 238 -47.81 31.32 -19.02
C SER A 238 -46.50 31.83 -18.41
N ALA A 239 -46.53 32.27 -17.16
CA ALA A 239 -45.34 32.69 -16.40
C ALA A 239 -44.42 31.51 -15.96
N TRP A 240 -44.85 30.27 -16.22
CA TRP A 240 -44.16 29.05 -15.81
C TRP A 240 -42.72 28.90 -16.36
N PRO A 241 -42.40 29.28 -17.62
CA PRO A 241 -41.03 29.24 -18.13
C PRO A 241 -40.07 30.20 -17.41
N VAL A 242 -40.57 31.33 -16.88
CA VAL A 242 -39.78 32.32 -16.14
C VAL A 242 -39.43 31.81 -14.74
N LEU A 243 -40.40 31.21 -14.04
CA LEU A 243 -40.19 30.61 -12.72
C LEU A 243 -39.19 29.44 -12.76
N LEU A 244 -39.26 28.59 -13.79
CA LEU A 244 -38.27 27.53 -13.98
C LEU A 244 -36.87 28.05 -14.26
N PHE A 245 -36.75 29.13 -15.03
CA PHE A 245 -35.46 29.76 -15.31
C PHE A 245 -34.83 30.35 -14.03
N LEU A 246 -35.62 31.01 -13.19
CA LEU A 246 -35.17 31.52 -11.89
C LEU A 246 -34.72 30.39 -10.94
N GLY A 247 -35.48 29.29 -10.86
CA GLY A 247 -35.10 28.13 -10.05
C GLY A 247 -33.78 27.47 -10.50
N PHE A 248 -33.53 27.42 -11.80
CA PHE A 248 -32.27 26.91 -12.35
C PHE A 248 -31.08 27.83 -12.02
N ILE A 249 -31.23 29.15 -12.15
CA ILE A 249 -30.18 30.12 -11.81
C ILE A 249 -29.77 30.03 -10.34
N LEU A 250 -30.73 29.81 -9.44
CA LEU A 250 -30.46 29.71 -8.00
C LEU A 250 -29.83 28.38 -7.59
N SER A 251 -30.10 27.29 -8.30
CA SER A 251 -29.60 25.94 -7.96
C SER A 251 -28.25 25.59 -8.59
N ALA A 252 -27.93 26.13 -9.76
CA ALA A 252 -26.69 25.84 -10.49
C ALA A 252 -25.40 26.22 -9.72
N PRO A 253 -25.28 27.38 -9.04
CA PRO A 253 -24.08 27.75 -8.29
C PRO A 253 -23.80 26.79 -7.12
N TYR A 254 -24.84 26.33 -6.43
CA TYR A 254 -24.73 25.38 -5.33
C TYR A 254 -24.19 24.02 -5.80
N LEU A 255 -24.71 23.51 -6.91
CA LEU A 255 -24.23 22.25 -7.50
C LEU A 255 -22.77 22.37 -7.96
N ILE A 256 -22.39 23.46 -8.60
CA ILE A 256 -21.01 23.70 -9.06
C ILE A 256 -20.03 23.74 -7.88
N MET A 257 -20.37 24.44 -6.79
CA MET A 257 -19.52 24.49 -5.58
C MET A 257 -19.36 23.11 -4.92
N LYS A 258 -20.42 22.29 -4.92
CA LYS A 258 -20.39 20.92 -4.40
C LYS A 258 -19.51 19.99 -5.25
N PHE A 259 -19.52 20.13 -6.57
CA PHE A 259 -18.67 19.33 -7.47
C PHE A 259 -17.20 19.77 -7.45
N LEU A 260 -16.90 21.06 -7.29
CA LEU A 260 -15.51 21.57 -7.24
C LEU A 260 -14.79 21.24 -5.92
N GLY A 261 -15.51 21.19 -4.79
CA GLY A 261 -14.94 20.80 -3.50
C GLY A 261 -14.56 19.32 -3.40
N VAL A 262 -15.29 18.44 -4.11
CA VAL A 262 -15.01 17.00 -4.14
C VAL A 262 -13.83 16.66 -5.06
N ALA A 263 -13.69 17.35 -6.20
CA ALA A 263 -12.60 17.09 -7.15
C ALA A 263 -11.22 17.49 -6.62
N SER A 264 -11.11 18.61 -5.89
CA SER A 264 -9.82 19.10 -5.38
C SER A 264 -9.27 18.26 -4.23
N THR A 265 -10.11 17.85 -3.28
CA THR A 265 -9.70 17.02 -2.14
C THR A 265 -9.27 15.61 -2.58
N THR A 266 -9.99 15.02 -3.54
CA THR A 266 -9.67 13.71 -4.12
C THR A 266 -8.30 13.71 -4.81
N SER A 267 -8.00 14.74 -5.62
CA SER A 267 -6.70 14.83 -6.31
C SER A 267 -5.50 14.97 -5.36
N ILE A 268 -5.65 15.64 -4.21
CA ILE A 268 -4.58 15.78 -3.22
C ILE A 268 -4.35 14.44 -2.50
N GLU A 269 -5.41 13.71 -2.14
CA GLU A 269 -5.26 12.38 -1.53
C GLU A 269 -4.70 11.35 -2.52
N GLU A 270 -5.18 11.35 -3.77
CA GLU A 270 -4.66 10.49 -4.85
C GLU A 270 -3.19 10.76 -5.17
N SER A 271 -2.73 11.99 -5.03
CA SER A 271 -1.32 12.35 -5.29
C SER A 271 -0.35 11.80 -4.24
N LYS A 272 -0.84 11.44 -3.03
CA LYS A 272 -0.03 10.74 -2.03
C LYS A 272 0.24 9.30 -2.43
N ASN A 273 -0.59 8.70 -3.27
CA ASN A 273 -0.40 7.32 -3.70
C ASN A 273 0.86 7.20 -4.58
N PRO A 274 1.92 6.48 -4.14
CA PRO A 274 3.15 6.38 -4.89
C PRO A 274 3.03 5.67 -6.24
N GLN A 275 1.96 4.91 -6.45
CA GLN A 275 1.66 4.25 -7.74
C GLN A 275 1.35 5.26 -8.86
N ASN A 276 0.90 6.46 -8.50
CA ASN A 276 0.55 7.50 -9.46
C ASN A 276 1.78 8.37 -9.85
N TRP A 277 2.95 8.11 -9.25
CA TRP A 277 4.16 8.89 -9.53
C TRP A 277 4.85 8.39 -10.80
N THR A 278 4.68 9.10 -11.91
CA THR A 278 5.26 8.71 -13.21
C THR A 278 6.77 9.00 -13.32
N ASN A 279 7.30 9.93 -12.52
CA ASN A 279 8.71 10.39 -12.57
C ASN A 279 9.36 10.45 -11.17
N TYR A 280 9.19 9.41 -10.35
CA TYR A 280 9.82 9.38 -9.02
C TYR A 280 11.35 9.28 -9.11
N ILE A 281 12.04 9.80 -8.10
CA ILE A 281 13.50 9.83 -8.05
C ILE A 281 13.99 8.70 -7.14
N PRO A 282 14.58 7.62 -7.69
CA PRO A 282 15.18 6.57 -6.85
C PRO A 282 16.39 7.16 -6.12
N THR A 283 16.35 7.10 -4.79
CA THR A 283 17.34 7.77 -3.94
C THR A 283 17.84 6.83 -2.86
N ARG A 284 19.16 6.74 -2.65
CA ARG A 284 19.76 5.91 -1.62
C ARG A 284 19.73 6.63 -0.27
N VAL A 285 19.41 5.91 0.78
CA VAL A 285 19.43 6.39 2.16
C VAL A 285 20.86 6.31 2.70
N LEU A 286 21.34 7.41 3.28
CA LEU A 286 22.69 7.56 3.83
C LEU A 286 22.77 7.31 5.34
N TYR A 287 21.66 7.50 6.06
CA TYR A 287 21.58 7.35 7.52
C TYR A 287 20.23 6.77 7.92
N ASP A 288 20.20 6.01 9.01
CA ASP A 288 18.97 5.45 9.57
C ASP A 288 18.08 6.56 10.12
N PHE A 289 16.77 6.46 9.92
CA PHE A 289 15.77 7.35 10.51
C PHE A 289 14.55 6.55 10.93
N GLU A 290 14.14 6.71 12.19
CA GLU A 290 12.92 6.10 12.72
C GLU A 290 11.78 7.13 12.74
N ALA A 291 10.66 6.78 12.11
CA ALA A 291 9.45 7.56 12.13
C ALA A 291 8.88 7.62 13.55
N THR A 292 8.49 8.82 14.00
CA THR A 292 7.79 8.97 15.29
C THR A 292 6.36 9.47 15.12
N SER A 293 5.91 9.67 13.89
CA SER A 293 4.54 10.02 13.55
C SER A 293 4.02 9.15 12.40
N PRO A 294 2.70 8.90 12.31
CA PRO A 294 2.12 8.11 11.21
C PRO A 294 2.28 8.74 9.82
N GLN A 295 2.74 9.99 9.75
CA GLN A 295 2.98 10.72 8.49
C GLN A 295 4.43 10.57 8.02
N GLU A 296 5.32 10.02 8.85
CA GLU A 296 6.73 9.78 8.57
C GLU A 296 6.98 8.32 8.19
N LEU A 297 8.10 8.09 7.50
CA LEU A 297 8.50 6.76 7.06
C LEU A 297 9.87 6.40 7.62
N SER A 298 9.96 5.28 8.34
CA SER A 298 11.25 4.78 8.84
C SER A 298 12.11 4.26 7.70
N ILE A 299 13.35 4.71 7.60
CA ILE A 299 14.28 4.37 6.51
C ILE A 299 15.61 3.86 7.09
N GLN A 300 16.25 2.93 6.39
CA GLN A 300 17.52 2.33 6.81
C GLN A 300 18.65 2.65 5.82
N THR A 301 19.85 2.82 6.34
CA THR A 301 21.07 3.12 5.59
C THR A 301 21.29 2.09 4.49
N GLY A 302 21.57 2.56 3.27
CA GLY A 302 21.79 1.71 2.10
C GLY A 302 20.52 1.35 1.32
N GLN A 303 19.33 1.55 1.89
CA GLN A 303 18.04 1.32 1.21
C GLN A 303 17.86 2.29 0.03
N VAL A 304 17.21 1.85 -1.05
CA VAL A 304 16.80 2.72 -2.16
C VAL A 304 15.30 2.98 -2.04
N ILE A 305 14.93 4.24 -1.93
CA ILE A 305 13.53 4.68 -1.79
C ILE A 305 13.10 5.51 -3.00
N ARG A 306 11.79 5.55 -3.27
CA ARG A 306 11.19 6.36 -4.33
C ARG A 306 10.82 7.72 -3.75
N VAL A 307 11.53 8.78 -4.12
CA VAL A 307 11.18 10.14 -3.72
C VAL A 307 10.15 10.71 -4.70
N ALA A 308 9.06 11.28 -4.20
CA ALA A 308 7.97 11.77 -5.03
C ALA A 308 8.44 12.89 -5.99
N PRO A 309 7.87 12.96 -7.21
CA PRO A 309 8.16 13.99 -8.21
C PRO A 309 7.98 15.42 -7.68
N LYS A 310 8.67 16.40 -8.27
CA LYS A 310 8.65 17.81 -7.82
C LYS A 310 7.24 18.42 -7.79
N ASP A 311 6.40 18.06 -8.74
CA ASP A 311 4.98 18.45 -8.82
C ASP A 311 4.17 17.91 -7.63
N VAL A 312 4.40 16.67 -7.21
CA VAL A 312 3.79 16.09 -6.01
C VAL A 312 4.31 16.76 -4.75
N GLN A 313 5.61 17.01 -4.65
CA GLN A 313 6.20 17.74 -3.51
C GLN A 313 5.63 19.16 -3.40
N ASN A 314 5.43 19.85 -4.53
CA ASN A 314 4.79 21.16 -4.58
C ASN A 314 3.33 21.12 -4.11
N LEU A 315 2.58 20.10 -4.54
CA LEU A 315 1.17 19.93 -4.19
C LEU A 315 0.96 19.78 -2.67
N HIS A 316 1.88 19.08 -1.99
CA HIS A 316 1.89 18.92 -0.53
C HIS A 316 2.64 20.03 0.21
N SER A 317 3.06 21.10 -0.48
CA SER A 317 3.81 22.23 0.12
C SER A 317 5.11 21.82 0.82
N LEU A 318 5.77 20.75 0.37
CA LEU A 318 6.97 20.18 0.99
C LEU A 318 8.27 20.84 0.52
N MET A 319 8.20 21.68 -0.52
CA MET A 319 9.37 22.39 -1.01
C MET A 319 9.99 23.27 0.08
N ASN A 320 11.31 23.12 0.28
CA ASN A 320 12.11 23.89 1.22
C ASN A 320 11.83 23.61 2.71
N THR A 321 11.09 22.55 3.04
CA THR A 321 10.84 22.12 4.44
C THR A 321 11.96 21.27 5.03
N GLY A 322 12.86 20.76 4.19
CA GLY A 322 13.84 19.73 4.57
C GLY A 322 13.27 18.31 4.58
N TRP A 323 11.96 18.16 4.36
CA TRP A 323 11.27 16.88 4.24
C TRP A 323 10.86 16.61 2.79
N ALA A 324 10.88 15.36 2.39
CA ALA A 324 10.35 14.90 1.11
C ALA A 324 9.33 13.80 1.33
N LEU A 325 8.27 13.81 0.53
CA LEU A 325 7.39 12.66 0.41
C LEU A 325 8.14 11.55 -0.33
N ALA A 326 8.22 10.37 0.25
CA ALA A 326 8.87 9.23 -0.35
C ALA A 326 8.12 7.95 -0.02
N SER A 327 8.43 6.89 -0.75
CA SER A 327 7.87 5.56 -0.56
C SER A 327 8.97 4.52 -0.65
N ILE A 328 8.93 3.55 0.26
CA ILE A 328 9.87 2.43 0.30
C ILE A 328 9.44 1.32 -0.67
N ASP A 329 8.15 1.00 -0.66
CA ASP A 329 7.54 -0.15 -1.31
C ASP A 329 6.78 0.22 -2.60
N GLY A 330 6.57 1.51 -2.85
CA GLY A 330 5.74 2.03 -3.93
C GLY A 330 4.23 2.01 -3.61
N TYR A 331 3.82 1.64 -2.40
CA TYR A 331 2.42 1.56 -1.98
C TYR A 331 2.10 2.56 -0.87
N VAL A 332 3.01 2.72 0.10
CA VAL A 332 2.85 3.66 1.22
C VAL A 332 3.80 4.84 1.04
N SER A 333 3.24 6.05 1.06
CA SER A 333 4.03 7.29 1.10
C SER A 333 4.15 7.82 2.52
N GLY A 334 5.32 8.30 2.91
CA GLY A 334 5.52 9.07 4.14
C GLY A 334 6.65 10.08 3.98
N LEU A 335 6.78 10.95 4.97
CA LEU A 335 7.79 11.99 5.02
C LEU A 335 9.13 11.41 5.47
N VAL A 336 10.18 11.76 4.75
CA VAL A 336 11.57 11.42 5.07
C VAL A 336 12.46 12.67 5.05
N PRO A 337 13.49 12.74 5.90
CA PRO A 337 14.41 13.88 5.93
C PRO A 337 15.34 13.85 4.70
N ILE A 338 15.36 14.93 3.91
CA ILE A 338 16.12 15.02 2.65
C ILE A 338 17.63 14.91 2.89
N ASN A 339 18.13 15.42 4.03
CA ASN A 339 19.54 15.34 4.40
C ASN A 339 20.02 13.93 4.79
N TYR A 340 19.10 12.96 4.86
CA TYR A 340 19.41 11.54 5.07
C TYR A 340 19.48 10.79 3.74
N LEU A 341 19.32 11.49 2.61
CA LEU A 341 19.26 10.90 1.28
C LEU A 341 20.47 11.32 0.42
N SER A 342 20.86 10.45 -0.51
CA SER A 342 21.91 10.70 -1.50
C SER A 342 21.49 11.77 -2.51
N ARG A 343 22.45 12.53 -3.05
CA ARG A 343 22.15 13.55 -4.08
C ARG A 343 21.61 12.91 -5.37
N PRO A 344 20.52 13.43 -5.96
CA PRO A 344 20.04 12.97 -7.27
C PRO A 344 21.07 13.28 -8.35
N GLY A 345 21.62 12.26 -9.02
CA GLY A 345 22.47 12.44 -10.20
C GLY A 345 23.88 11.86 -10.18
N GLU A 346 24.26 11.01 -9.22
CA GLU A 346 25.38 10.08 -9.42
C GLU A 346 25.00 9.06 -10.50
N LYS A 347 25.17 9.44 -11.76
CA LYS A 347 24.90 8.62 -12.93
C LYS A 347 25.90 7.47 -13.00
N LYS A 348 25.46 6.24 -12.69
CA LYS A 348 25.86 5.07 -13.47
C LYS A 348 24.72 4.73 -14.44
N ASN A 349 25.09 4.48 -15.69
CA ASN A 349 24.20 4.42 -16.85
C ASN A 349 23.02 3.44 -16.67
N SER A 350 21.83 3.85 -17.10
CA SER A 350 20.57 3.09 -17.05
C SER A 350 20.56 1.77 -17.85
N VAL A 351 21.55 1.55 -18.72
CA VAL A 351 21.79 0.25 -19.38
C VAL A 351 22.50 -0.72 -18.44
N GLN A 352 23.39 -0.19 -17.59
CA GLN A 352 24.04 -0.94 -16.53
C GLN A 352 23.10 -1.24 -15.37
N VAL A 353 22.02 -0.48 -15.17
CA VAL A 353 21.00 -0.79 -14.16
C VAL A 353 20.21 -2.04 -14.54
N ARG A 354 19.85 -2.22 -15.82
CA ARG A 354 19.18 -3.44 -16.30
C ARG A 354 20.12 -4.65 -16.34
N GLU A 355 21.40 -4.42 -16.63
CA GLU A 355 22.44 -5.45 -16.49
C GLU A 355 22.86 -5.71 -15.03
N GLU A 356 22.83 -4.74 -14.12
CA GLU A 356 23.08 -4.90 -12.67
C GLU A 356 21.85 -5.50 -12.00
N TYR A 357 20.62 -5.31 -12.47
CA TYR A 357 19.48 -6.11 -12.01
C TYR A 357 19.57 -7.57 -12.49
N SER A 358 20.32 -7.83 -13.57
CA SER A 358 20.63 -9.16 -14.06
C SER A 358 21.96 -9.74 -13.52
N LYS A 359 22.88 -8.89 -13.01
CA LYS A 359 24.23 -9.22 -12.53
C LYS A 359 24.43 -8.96 -11.03
N MET A 360 23.48 -8.33 -10.34
CA MET A 360 23.30 -8.45 -8.89
C MET A 360 22.86 -9.88 -8.67
N GLN A 361 23.87 -10.74 -8.55
CA GLN A 361 23.69 -12.09 -8.07
C GLN A 361 22.78 -12.02 -6.84
N PHE A 362 21.68 -12.76 -6.94
CA PHE A 362 20.93 -13.27 -5.82
C PHE A 362 21.91 -13.73 -4.75
N ASN A 363 22.15 -12.89 -3.74
CA ASN A 363 22.98 -13.26 -2.60
C ASN A 363 22.20 -13.10 -1.30
N ASN A 364 21.00 -13.68 -1.28
CA ASN A 364 20.57 -14.48 -0.14
C ASN A 364 20.70 -15.99 -0.40
N ASN A 365 21.17 -16.40 -1.59
CA ASN A 365 21.56 -17.78 -1.88
C ASN A 365 23.01 -17.97 -1.43
N LYS A 366 23.23 -18.44 -0.20
CA LYS A 366 24.39 -19.30 0.02
C LYS A 366 24.14 -20.52 -0.86
N GLY A 367 24.79 -20.58 -2.02
CA GLY A 367 24.58 -21.63 -3.04
C GLY A 367 24.98 -23.03 -2.56
N GLU A 368 24.31 -23.53 -1.53
CA GLU A 368 24.69 -24.74 -0.82
C GLU A 368 23.78 -25.94 -1.17
N CYS A 369 22.63 -25.72 -1.83
CA CYS A 369 21.71 -26.80 -2.22
C CYS A 369 21.43 -26.82 -3.73
N GLU A 370 22.08 -27.74 -4.46
CA GLU A 370 21.69 -28.07 -5.84
C GLU A 370 20.31 -28.75 -5.84
N PHE A 371 19.44 -28.39 -6.80
CA PHE A 371 18.13 -29.03 -6.92
C PHE A 371 18.32 -30.54 -7.19
N PRO A 372 17.91 -31.41 -6.26
CA PRO A 372 18.40 -32.79 -6.25
C PRO A 372 17.62 -33.73 -7.18
N PHE A 373 16.60 -33.23 -7.88
CA PHE A 373 15.69 -34.04 -8.67
C PHE A 373 15.91 -33.85 -10.17
N VAL A 374 15.96 -34.97 -10.90
CA VAL A 374 15.94 -34.96 -12.37
C VAL A 374 14.56 -34.50 -12.85
N ILE A 375 14.53 -33.64 -13.87
CA ILE A 375 13.30 -33.17 -14.52
C ILE A 375 13.26 -33.71 -15.95
N GLU A 376 12.30 -34.57 -16.23
CA GLU A 376 12.12 -35.24 -17.52
C GLU A 376 10.85 -34.77 -18.21
N LYS A 377 10.86 -34.70 -19.53
CA LYS A 377 9.63 -34.49 -20.31
C LYS A 377 8.81 -35.78 -20.29
N ILE A 378 7.50 -35.65 -20.30
CA ILE A 378 6.62 -36.81 -20.47
C ILE A 378 6.69 -37.36 -21.89
N ASP A 379 6.11 -38.55 -22.09
CA ASP A 379 5.98 -39.19 -23.40
C ASP A 379 5.38 -38.22 -24.45
N PRO A 380 5.97 -38.10 -25.66
CA PRO A 380 5.54 -37.11 -26.66
C PRO A 380 4.08 -37.25 -27.11
N ASP A 381 3.59 -38.48 -27.28
CA ASP A 381 2.22 -38.74 -27.73
C ASP A 381 1.22 -38.36 -26.63
N LEU A 382 1.52 -38.75 -25.39
CA LEU A 382 0.76 -38.32 -24.23
C LEU A 382 0.78 -36.80 -24.06
N ASN A 383 1.93 -36.16 -24.24
CA ASN A 383 2.05 -34.70 -24.18
C ASN A 383 1.16 -34.02 -25.20
N GLN A 384 1.15 -34.51 -26.44
CA GLN A 384 0.30 -33.97 -27.49
C GLN A 384 -1.19 -34.17 -27.19
N GLN A 385 -1.57 -35.33 -26.66
CA GLN A 385 -2.93 -35.59 -26.19
C GLN A 385 -3.32 -34.59 -25.09
N MET A 386 -2.49 -34.39 -24.08
CA MET A 386 -2.79 -33.46 -22.99
C MET A 386 -2.87 -32.02 -23.47
N LEU A 387 -2.01 -31.57 -24.38
CA LEU A 387 -2.12 -30.24 -25.01
C LEU A 387 -3.42 -30.08 -25.85
N ASN A 388 -4.01 -31.19 -26.31
CA ASN A 388 -5.31 -31.15 -26.96
C ASN A 388 -6.44 -30.90 -25.96
N ASP A 389 -6.33 -31.41 -24.74
CA ASP A 389 -7.36 -31.29 -23.70
C ASP A 389 -7.18 -30.08 -22.79
N PHE A 390 -5.94 -29.63 -22.55
CA PHE A 390 -5.56 -28.50 -21.69
C PHE A 390 -5.09 -27.31 -22.53
N LYS A 391 -6.03 -26.55 -23.09
CA LYS A 391 -5.74 -25.46 -24.05
C LYS A 391 -5.00 -24.26 -23.46
N GLY A 392 -4.94 -24.16 -22.14
CA GLY A 392 -4.22 -23.10 -21.46
C GLY A 392 -2.70 -23.25 -21.53
N GLU A 393 -2.23 -24.50 -21.48
CA GLU A 393 -0.81 -24.85 -21.59
C GLU A 393 -0.41 -24.98 -23.05
N LYS A 394 0.72 -24.40 -23.45
CA LYS A 394 1.23 -24.45 -24.84
C LYS A 394 2.65 -24.99 -24.96
N THR A 395 3.32 -25.26 -23.84
CA THR A 395 4.72 -25.69 -23.76
C THR A 395 4.90 -27.17 -23.43
N GLY A 396 3.85 -27.82 -22.89
CA GLY A 396 3.84 -29.23 -22.53
C GLY A 396 4.14 -29.47 -21.06
N PHE A 397 4.41 -30.71 -20.68
CA PHE A 397 4.52 -31.12 -19.27
C PHE A 397 5.81 -31.90 -18.96
N VAL A 398 6.17 -31.91 -17.67
CA VAL A 398 7.35 -32.58 -17.13
C VAL A 398 7.01 -33.39 -15.88
N GLN A 399 7.85 -34.38 -15.59
CA GLN A 399 7.87 -35.15 -14.36
C GLN A 399 9.18 -34.90 -13.59
N VAL A 400 9.09 -34.82 -12.27
CA VAL A 400 10.21 -34.42 -11.40
C VAL A 400 10.48 -35.50 -10.37
N GLY A 401 11.73 -35.95 -10.31
CA GLY A 401 12.21 -36.92 -9.32
C GLY A 401 11.62 -38.31 -9.46
N GLN A 402 11.94 -39.19 -8.51
CA GLN A 402 11.53 -40.60 -8.52
C GLN A 402 10.01 -40.77 -8.39
N GLU A 403 9.36 -39.89 -7.60
CA GLU A 403 7.89 -39.86 -7.44
C GLU A 403 7.16 -39.36 -8.70
N LYS A 404 7.90 -38.84 -9.70
CA LYS A 404 7.37 -38.31 -10.95
C LYS A 404 6.37 -37.18 -10.74
N TRP A 405 6.71 -36.22 -9.88
CA TRP A 405 5.85 -35.07 -9.62
C TRP A 405 5.54 -34.32 -10.92
N PHE A 406 4.26 -34.13 -11.20
CA PHE A 406 3.81 -33.62 -12.49
C PHE A 406 3.66 -32.10 -12.50
N PHE A 407 4.24 -31.42 -13.50
CA PHE A 407 4.20 -29.96 -13.64
C PHE A 407 4.13 -29.50 -15.11
N PRO A 408 3.70 -28.26 -15.39
CA PRO A 408 3.93 -27.62 -16.68
C PRO A 408 5.44 -27.48 -16.96
N SER A 409 5.84 -27.50 -18.23
CA SER A 409 7.26 -27.51 -18.63
C SER A 409 8.04 -26.29 -18.12
N GLN A 410 7.38 -25.15 -17.96
CA GLN A 410 7.98 -23.94 -17.42
C GLN A 410 8.56 -24.12 -16.01
N TYR A 411 8.04 -25.07 -15.21
CA TYR A 411 8.60 -25.39 -13.90
C TYR A 411 10.09 -25.74 -13.98
N ARG A 412 10.54 -26.40 -15.06
CA ARG A 412 11.94 -26.79 -15.25
C ARG A 412 12.91 -25.61 -15.15
N GLU A 413 12.51 -24.44 -15.65
CA GLU A 413 13.35 -23.23 -15.63
C GLU A 413 13.34 -22.53 -14.26
N MET A 414 12.40 -22.90 -13.38
CA MET A 414 12.17 -22.24 -12.10
C MET A 414 12.51 -23.13 -10.89
N ALA A 415 12.65 -24.44 -11.07
CA ALA A 415 12.79 -25.42 -10.00
C ALA A 415 13.92 -25.08 -9.01
N GLN A 416 15.13 -24.79 -9.52
CA GLN A 416 16.28 -24.39 -8.70
C GLN A 416 15.96 -23.13 -7.87
N HIS A 417 15.35 -22.12 -8.48
CA HIS A 417 15.03 -20.87 -7.79
C HIS A 417 13.98 -21.04 -6.69
N PHE A 418 13.01 -21.93 -6.89
CA PHE A 418 12.07 -22.29 -5.82
C PHE A 418 12.78 -23.01 -4.68
N TYR A 419 13.66 -23.95 -5.00
CA TYR A 419 14.36 -24.77 -4.01
C TYR A 419 15.38 -23.97 -3.19
N ASP A 420 16.04 -22.99 -3.80
CA ASP A 420 17.00 -22.10 -3.16
C ASP A 420 16.36 -21.06 -2.22
N PHE A 421 15.04 -20.91 -2.28
CA PHE A 421 14.35 -19.85 -1.54
C PHE A 421 14.60 -19.95 -0.04
N GLN A 422 14.87 -18.80 0.59
CA GLN A 422 15.14 -18.70 2.01
C GLN A 422 13.87 -18.29 2.78
N ALA A 423 13.31 -19.25 3.51
CA ALA A 423 12.26 -19.01 4.47
C ALA A 423 12.79 -18.23 5.70
N ARG A 424 11.92 -17.46 6.33
CA ARG A 424 12.21 -16.70 7.56
C ARG A 424 11.52 -17.37 8.74
N PRO A 425 12.05 -17.21 9.96
CA PRO A 425 11.46 -17.80 11.17
C PRO A 425 10.01 -17.38 11.43
N ASP A 426 9.59 -16.20 10.98
CA ASP A 426 8.25 -15.68 11.18
C ASP A 426 7.29 -15.95 10.02
N ASP A 427 7.72 -16.63 8.96
CA ASP A 427 6.86 -17.02 7.84
C ASP A 427 5.77 -18.00 8.28
N ILE A 428 4.61 -17.88 7.64
CA ILE A 428 3.54 -18.88 7.76
C ILE A 428 3.19 -19.41 6.38
N TRP A 429 3.37 -20.71 6.20
CA TRP A 429 3.10 -21.43 4.97
C TRP A 429 1.79 -22.20 5.09
N VAL A 430 0.93 -22.08 4.09
CA VAL A 430 -0.23 -22.95 3.91
C VAL A 430 0.05 -23.88 2.73
N VAL A 431 0.27 -25.15 3.06
CA VAL A 431 0.65 -26.21 2.11
C VAL A 431 -0.53 -27.15 1.95
N THR A 432 -0.95 -27.44 0.73
CA THR A 432 -2.07 -28.35 0.49
C THR A 432 -1.92 -29.02 -0.86
N PHE A 433 -2.40 -30.25 -1.01
CA PHE A 433 -2.77 -30.69 -2.35
C PHE A 433 -3.90 -29.79 -2.87
N PRO A 434 -3.92 -29.36 -4.15
CA PRO A 434 -4.94 -28.46 -4.67
C PRO A 434 -6.36 -28.88 -4.31
N ARG A 435 -7.21 -27.90 -3.99
CA ARG A 435 -8.64 -28.09 -3.65
C ARG A 435 -8.93 -28.79 -2.31
N SER A 436 -7.95 -28.83 -1.42
CA SER A 436 -8.10 -29.40 -0.07
C SER A 436 -8.48 -28.39 1.02
N GLY A 437 -8.97 -27.20 0.66
CA GLY A 437 -9.38 -26.16 1.63
C GLY A 437 -8.43 -24.98 1.78
N THR A 438 -7.44 -24.84 0.88
CA THR A 438 -6.37 -23.83 0.94
C THR A 438 -6.89 -22.42 1.20
N THR A 439 -7.83 -21.92 0.40
CA THR A 439 -8.39 -20.55 0.55
C THR A 439 -9.04 -20.33 1.91
N TRP A 440 -9.75 -21.35 2.43
CA TRP A 440 -10.41 -21.27 3.72
C TRP A 440 -9.39 -21.21 4.86
N THR A 441 -8.35 -22.04 4.77
CA THR A 441 -7.24 -22.06 5.72
C THR A 441 -6.39 -20.80 5.67
N GLN A 442 -6.11 -20.27 4.47
CA GLN A 442 -5.39 -19.01 4.32
C GLN A 442 -6.10 -17.87 5.05
N GLU A 443 -7.42 -17.74 4.86
CA GLU A 443 -8.18 -16.69 5.54
C GLU A 443 -8.21 -16.89 7.05
N LEU A 444 -8.46 -18.12 7.51
CA LEU A 444 -8.41 -18.48 8.93
C LEU A 444 -7.06 -18.09 9.56
N VAL A 445 -5.97 -18.46 8.91
CA VAL A 445 -4.60 -18.20 9.37
C VAL A 445 -4.29 -16.71 9.37
N TRP A 446 -4.68 -15.99 8.31
CA TRP A 446 -4.48 -14.55 8.22
C TRP A 446 -5.19 -13.83 9.37
N MET A 447 -6.47 -14.17 9.59
CA MET A 447 -7.29 -13.58 10.64
C MET A 447 -6.70 -13.84 12.03
N ILE A 448 -6.27 -15.07 12.31
CA ILE A 448 -5.66 -15.41 13.59
C ILE A 448 -4.32 -14.70 13.79
N ALA A 449 -3.46 -14.67 12.78
CA ALA A 449 -2.13 -14.10 12.88
C ALA A 449 -2.14 -12.57 13.01
N ASN A 450 -3.18 -11.91 12.49
CA ASN A 450 -3.40 -10.46 12.54
C ASN A 450 -4.50 -10.07 13.53
N ASP A 451 -4.64 -10.83 14.63
CA ASP A 451 -5.49 -10.44 15.78
C ASP A 451 -6.94 -10.11 15.42
N LEU A 452 -7.51 -10.87 14.48
CA LEU A 452 -8.87 -10.75 13.97
C LEU A 452 -9.17 -9.41 13.29
N ASP A 453 -8.21 -8.85 12.56
CA ASP A 453 -8.38 -7.63 11.75
C ASP A 453 -9.30 -7.84 10.53
N TYR A 454 -10.61 -7.77 10.75
CA TYR A 454 -11.62 -7.92 9.69
C TYR A 454 -11.54 -6.80 8.63
N GLU A 455 -11.12 -5.59 9.00
CA GLU A 455 -11.03 -4.46 8.06
C GLU A 455 -9.83 -4.64 7.11
N GLY A 456 -8.68 -5.03 7.64
CA GLY A 456 -7.50 -5.37 6.84
C GLY A 456 -7.76 -6.54 5.90
N ALA A 457 -8.46 -7.59 6.35
CA ALA A 457 -8.83 -8.75 5.54
C ALA A 457 -9.75 -8.40 4.35
N GLN A 458 -10.58 -7.36 4.49
CA GLN A 458 -11.46 -6.86 3.43
C GLN A 458 -10.76 -5.87 2.50
N ARG A 459 -9.79 -5.10 3.01
CA ARG A 459 -9.09 -4.06 2.24
C ARG A 459 -8.22 -4.64 1.13
N GLU A 460 -7.55 -5.75 1.39
CA GLU A 460 -6.66 -6.39 0.43
C GLU A 460 -7.14 -7.78 0.01
N PRO A 461 -7.10 -8.11 -1.29
CA PRO A 461 -7.48 -9.43 -1.76
C PRO A 461 -6.51 -10.49 -1.25
N LEU A 462 -7.03 -11.69 -1.04
CA LEU A 462 -6.30 -12.82 -0.48
C LEU A 462 -5.11 -13.23 -1.36
N THR A 463 -5.16 -12.99 -2.67
CA THR A 463 -4.04 -13.23 -3.59
C THR A 463 -2.83 -12.34 -3.31
N LYS A 464 -3.03 -11.15 -2.74
CA LYS A 464 -1.95 -10.26 -2.26
C LYS A 464 -1.52 -10.59 -0.85
N ARG A 465 -2.48 -10.89 0.03
CA ARG A 465 -2.20 -11.28 1.42
C ARG A 465 -1.47 -12.62 1.52
N PHE A 466 -1.72 -13.54 0.59
CA PHE A 466 -1.07 -14.85 0.46
C PHE A 466 -0.56 -15.05 -0.97
N PRO A 467 0.66 -14.55 -1.29
CA PRO A 467 1.29 -14.85 -2.57
C PRO A 467 1.40 -16.36 -2.81
N PHE A 468 1.01 -16.77 -4.02
CA PHE A 468 1.07 -18.16 -4.43
C PHE A 468 2.47 -18.47 -4.99
N PHE A 469 3.25 -19.21 -4.21
CA PHE A 469 4.69 -19.36 -4.35
C PHE A 469 5.10 -19.75 -5.79
N GLU A 470 4.48 -20.78 -6.34
CA GLU A 470 4.81 -21.33 -7.65
C GLU A 470 3.86 -20.95 -8.78
N PHE A 471 3.01 -19.93 -8.60
CA PHE A 471 1.96 -19.60 -9.58
C PHE A 471 2.51 -19.27 -10.96
N ALA A 472 3.65 -18.58 -11.02
CA ALA A 472 4.31 -18.19 -12.26
C ALA A 472 4.75 -19.39 -13.12
N ALA A 473 4.84 -20.61 -12.57
CA ALA A 473 5.10 -21.82 -13.36
C ALA A 473 3.95 -22.16 -14.32
N PHE A 474 2.77 -21.53 -14.15
CA PHE A 474 1.61 -21.67 -15.04
C PHE A 474 1.43 -20.47 -15.98
N PHE A 475 2.42 -19.56 -16.05
CA PHE A 475 2.39 -18.35 -16.88
C PHE A 475 3.48 -18.39 -17.94
N HIS A 476 3.38 -19.36 -18.85
CA HIS A 476 4.32 -19.44 -19.95
C HIS A 476 4.09 -18.25 -20.91
N PRO A 477 5.09 -17.84 -21.71
CA PRO A 477 5.02 -16.61 -22.51
C PRO A 477 3.79 -16.52 -23.42
N GLY A 478 3.35 -17.64 -24.00
CA GLY A 478 2.18 -17.71 -24.87
C GLY A 478 0.82 -17.53 -24.16
N LEU A 479 0.70 -17.92 -22.88
CA LEU A 479 -0.50 -17.62 -22.08
C LEU A 479 -0.48 -16.16 -21.66
N LYS A 480 0.67 -15.67 -21.21
CA LYS A 480 0.84 -14.28 -20.83
C LYS A 480 0.47 -13.35 -21.99
N ALA A 481 0.98 -13.62 -23.19
CA ALA A 481 0.64 -12.84 -24.39
C ALA A 481 -0.88 -12.82 -24.67
N GLU A 482 -1.56 -13.97 -24.55
CA GLU A 482 -3.01 -14.06 -24.69
C GLU A 482 -3.75 -13.22 -23.64
N LEU A 483 -3.33 -13.27 -22.38
CA LEU A 483 -3.93 -12.45 -21.32
C LEU A 483 -3.66 -10.95 -21.54
N MET A 484 -2.47 -10.57 -22.02
CA MET A 484 -2.14 -9.18 -22.34
C MET A 484 -3.01 -8.64 -23.48
N GLU A 485 -3.32 -9.47 -24.48
CA GLU A 485 -4.22 -9.14 -25.59
C GLU A 485 -5.67 -9.00 -25.10
N LEU A 486 -6.15 -9.94 -24.28
CA LEU A 486 -7.49 -9.89 -23.68
C LEU A 486 -7.71 -8.67 -22.79
N ASN A 487 -6.64 -8.11 -22.23
CA ASN A 487 -6.65 -6.88 -21.42
C ASN A 487 -6.17 -5.65 -22.21
N GLY A 488 -6.16 -5.71 -23.55
CA GLY A 488 -5.65 -4.63 -24.41
C GLY A 488 -6.33 -3.26 -24.22
N ASP A 489 -7.55 -3.25 -23.69
CA ASP A 489 -8.35 -2.08 -23.36
C ASP A 489 -8.12 -1.55 -21.94
N SER A 490 -7.38 -2.26 -21.09
CA SER A 490 -7.17 -1.96 -19.68
C SER A 490 -5.69 -1.97 -19.31
N ALA A 491 -5.09 -0.77 -19.22
CA ALA A 491 -3.71 -0.62 -18.75
C ALA A 491 -3.50 -1.19 -17.33
N GLN A 492 -4.52 -1.07 -16.47
CA GLN A 492 -4.51 -1.67 -15.12
C GLN A 492 -4.56 -3.21 -15.20
N GLY A 493 -5.38 -3.76 -16.10
CA GLY A 493 -5.45 -5.21 -16.34
C GLY A 493 -4.12 -5.77 -16.84
N GLN A 494 -3.47 -5.10 -17.80
CA GLN A 494 -2.14 -5.49 -18.29
C GLN A 494 -1.08 -5.41 -17.20
N ALA A 495 -1.08 -4.35 -16.39
CA ALA A 495 -0.17 -4.23 -15.26
C ALA A 495 -0.38 -5.36 -14.23
N PHE A 496 -1.63 -5.75 -13.98
CA PHE A 496 -1.92 -6.86 -13.07
C PHE A 496 -1.53 -8.22 -13.67
N VAL A 497 -1.71 -8.46 -14.97
CA VAL A 497 -1.19 -9.65 -15.67
C VAL A 497 0.33 -9.74 -15.54
N GLU A 498 1.04 -8.62 -15.70
CA GLU A 498 2.48 -8.54 -15.45
C GLU A 498 2.83 -8.91 -13.99
N GLU A 499 2.15 -8.29 -13.02
CA GLU A 499 2.34 -8.52 -11.57
C GLU A 499 2.21 -10.00 -11.21
N ILE A 500 1.11 -10.67 -11.59
CA ILE A 500 0.87 -12.08 -11.24
C ILE A 500 1.77 -13.06 -11.99
N SER A 501 2.38 -12.64 -13.10
CA SER A 501 3.34 -13.45 -13.86
C SER A 501 4.74 -13.43 -13.24
N VAL A 502 5.01 -12.55 -12.26
CA VAL A 502 6.30 -12.50 -11.58
C VAL A 502 6.43 -13.68 -10.61
N PRO A 503 7.50 -14.49 -10.70
CA PRO A 503 7.73 -15.58 -9.75
C PRO A 503 7.88 -15.08 -8.31
N ALA A 504 7.23 -15.75 -7.36
CA ALA A 504 7.18 -15.29 -5.97
C ALA A 504 8.55 -15.20 -5.30
N TYR A 505 9.48 -16.09 -5.63
CA TYR A 505 10.87 -16.03 -5.12
C TYR A 505 11.60 -14.73 -5.49
N LYS A 506 11.11 -13.95 -6.47
CA LYS A 506 11.70 -12.65 -6.84
C LYS A 506 11.24 -11.50 -5.95
N PHE A 507 10.01 -11.54 -5.41
CA PHE A 507 9.47 -10.41 -4.64
C PHE A 507 9.27 -10.71 -3.15
N LEU A 508 9.05 -11.98 -2.77
CA LEU A 508 8.95 -12.38 -1.37
C LEU A 508 10.18 -12.01 -0.50
N PRO A 509 11.42 -11.97 -1.00
CA PRO A 509 12.56 -11.48 -0.21
C PRO A 509 12.47 -9.99 0.16
N HIS A 510 11.69 -9.20 -0.59
CA HIS A 510 11.56 -7.75 -0.42
C HIS A 510 10.39 -7.33 0.47
N ILE A 511 9.53 -8.28 0.88
CA ILE A 511 8.47 -8.01 1.86
C ILE A 511 9.12 -7.76 3.23
N THR A 512 8.82 -6.64 3.87
CA THR A 512 9.40 -6.21 5.16
C THR A 512 8.63 -6.72 6.39
N GLY A 513 7.36 -7.07 6.22
CA GLY A 513 6.53 -7.68 7.26
C GLY A 513 6.53 -9.21 7.25
N ARG A 514 5.71 -9.79 8.12
CA ARG A 514 5.45 -11.23 8.16
C ARG A 514 4.93 -11.70 6.81
N ARG A 515 5.51 -12.77 6.26
CA ARG A 515 5.09 -13.35 4.99
C ARG A 515 4.11 -14.48 5.24
N PHE A 516 3.01 -14.45 4.52
CA PHE A 516 2.03 -15.52 4.46
C PHE A 516 2.11 -16.14 3.06
N ILE A 517 2.48 -17.40 2.97
CA ILE A 517 2.84 -18.01 1.68
C ILE A 517 1.91 -19.19 1.41
N LYS A 518 1.27 -19.18 0.24
CA LYS A 518 0.49 -20.32 -0.26
C LYS A 518 1.39 -21.16 -1.15
N THR A 519 1.34 -22.48 -1.00
CA THR A 519 1.94 -23.40 -1.98
C THR A 519 1.18 -24.72 -2.06
N HIS A 520 1.32 -25.37 -3.19
CA HIS A 520 0.86 -26.73 -3.45
C HIS A 520 2.05 -27.70 -3.67
N PHE A 521 3.28 -27.26 -3.42
CA PHE A 521 4.41 -28.19 -3.45
C PHE A 521 4.29 -29.28 -2.37
N PRO A 522 4.64 -30.54 -2.71
CA PRO A 522 4.89 -31.55 -1.71
C PRO A 522 6.12 -31.16 -0.87
N PHE A 523 6.28 -31.72 0.33
CA PHE A 523 7.37 -31.36 1.24
C PHE A 523 8.75 -31.63 0.62
N SER A 524 8.90 -32.67 -0.21
CA SER A 524 10.13 -32.99 -0.93
C SER A 524 10.56 -31.91 -1.92
N LEU A 525 9.63 -31.11 -2.43
CA LEU A 525 9.91 -30.00 -3.36
C LEU A 525 9.85 -28.62 -2.69
N LEU A 526 9.50 -28.55 -1.39
CA LEU A 526 9.61 -27.31 -0.64
C LEU A 526 11.09 -26.92 -0.47
N PRO A 527 11.39 -25.61 -0.40
CA PRO A 527 12.72 -25.18 -0.01
C PRO A 527 13.10 -25.79 1.35
N PRO A 528 14.26 -26.44 1.51
CA PRO A 528 14.65 -27.09 2.77
C PRO A 528 14.61 -26.12 3.97
N SER A 529 14.94 -24.86 3.72
CA SER A 529 14.91 -23.77 4.71
C SER A 529 13.53 -23.57 5.37
N VAL A 530 12.42 -24.03 4.77
CA VAL A 530 11.07 -23.91 5.34
C VAL A 530 10.98 -24.64 6.69
N LEU A 531 11.55 -25.84 6.80
CA LEU A 531 11.49 -26.60 8.06
C LEU A 531 12.59 -26.20 9.03
N GLU A 532 13.71 -25.70 8.52
CA GLU A 532 14.91 -25.37 9.31
C GLU A 532 14.86 -23.95 9.91
N SER A 533 14.18 -23.01 9.26
CA SER A 533 14.17 -21.59 9.65
C SER A 533 13.33 -21.29 10.89
N GLY A 534 12.45 -22.21 11.29
CA GLY A 534 11.43 -21.96 12.33
C GLY A 534 10.08 -21.47 11.78
N ALA A 535 9.95 -21.34 10.45
CA ALA A 535 8.67 -21.03 9.81
C ALA A 535 7.60 -22.04 10.19
N LYS A 536 6.35 -21.58 10.32
CA LYS A 536 5.20 -22.44 10.60
C LYS A 536 4.57 -22.92 9.30
N VAL A 537 4.23 -24.20 9.24
CA VAL A 537 3.58 -24.84 8.10
C VAL A 537 2.24 -25.42 8.54
N ILE A 538 1.17 -25.10 7.82
CA ILE A 538 -0.16 -25.66 8.04
C ILE A 538 -0.53 -26.46 6.81
N TYR A 539 -0.64 -27.78 7.00
CA TYR A 539 -0.97 -28.73 5.95
C TYR A 539 -2.42 -29.19 6.04
N VAL A 540 -3.15 -29.17 4.92
CA VAL A 540 -4.55 -29.64 4.87
C VAL A 540 -4.73 -30.77 3.87
N ALA A 541 -5.22 -31.91 4.35
CA ALA A 541 -5.66 -33.05 3.56
C ALA A 541 -7.18 -33.05 3.37
N ARG A 542 -7.67 -33.66 2.29
CA ARG A 542 -9.11 -33.78 1.98
C ARG A 542 -9.39 -35.04 1.20
N ASN A 543 -10.58 -35.64 1.37
CA ASN A 543 -11.06 -36.80 0.63
C ASN A 543 -10.74 -36.70 -0.89
N PRO A 544 -10.08 -37.70 -1.49
CA PRO A 544 -9.68 -37.67 -2.90
C PRO A 544 -10.85 -37.53 -3.88
N ARG A 545 -12.03 -38.08 -3.56
CA ARG A 545 -13.20 -38.04 -4.45
C ARG A 545 -13.67 -36.62 -4.69
N ASP A 546 -13.76 -35.86 -3.60
CA ASP A 546 -14.14 -34.45 -3.59
C ASP A 546 -13.05 -33.57 -4.20
N VAL A 547 -11.78 -33.92 -3.94
CA VAL A 547 -10.62 -33.25 -4.54
C VAL A 547 -10.66 -33.38 -6.05
N ALA A 548 -10.81 -34.59 -6.59
CA ALA A 548 -10.82 -34.84 -8.04
C ALA A 548 -11.92 -34.05 -8.75
N VAL A 549 -13.15 -34.08 -8.23
CA VAL A 549 -14.27 -33.29 -8.79
C VAL A 549 -14.00 -31.79 -8.69
N SER A 550 -13.54 -31.31 -7.53
CA SER A 550 -13.26 -29.89 -7.39
C SER A 550 -12.09 -29.45 -8.27
N PHE A 551 -11.13 -30.32 -8.55
CA PHE A 551 -9.95 -30.00 -9.33
C PHE A 551 -10.26 -30.03 -10.83
N TYR A 552 -11.10 -30.95 -11.28
CA TYR A 552 -11.71 -30.93 -12.61
C TYR A 552 -12.35 -29.57 -12.93
N HIS A 553 -13.26 -29.10 -12.08
CA HIS A 553 -13.92 -27.81 -12.26
C HIS A 553 -12.94 -26.63 -12.21
N LEU A 554 -11.88 -26.70 -11.39
CA LEU A 554 -10.83 -25.68 -11.38
C LEU A 554 -10.05 -25.63 -12.69
N ASN A 555 -9.66 -26.78 -13.24
CA ASN A 555 -8.90 -26.88 -14.48
C ASN A 555 -9.68 -26.36 -15.69
N ARG A 556 -11.02 -26.46 -15.65
CA ARG A 556 -11.90 -25.82 -16.63
C ARG A 556 -11.98 -24.30 -16.45
N LEU A 557 -12.09 -23.86 -15.20
CA LEU A 557 -12.24 -22.45 -14.83
C LEU A 557 -11.01 -21.60 -15.17
N TYR A 558 -9.81 -22.05 -14.79
CA TYR A 558 -8.59 -21.29 -15.01
C TYR A 558 -8.15 -21.40 -16.46
N ARG A 559 -7.93 -20.25 -17.11
CA ARG A 559 -7.42 -20.18 -18.48
C ARG A 559 -5.99 -20.73 -18.61
N SER A 560 -5.20 -20.71 -17.54
CA SER A 560 -3.84 -21.28 -17.53
C SER A 560 -3.81 -22.80 -17.69
N GLN A 561 -4.83 -23.52 -17.22
CA GLN A 561 -4.99 -24.94 -17.53
C GLN A 561 -5.91 -25.14 -18.74
N GLY A 562 -7.08 -24.49 -18.72
CA GLY A 562 -7.98 -24.42 -19.86
C GLY A 562 -8.52 -25.76 -20.32
N TYR A 563 -8.79 -26.68 -19.39
CA TYR A 563 -9.30 -28.01 -19.68
C TYR A 563 -10.68 -27.96 -20.37
N ILE A 564 -10.87 -28.76 -21.42
CA ILE A 564 -12.12 -28.77 -22.23
C ILE A 564 -12.84 -30.12 -22.25
N GLY A 565 -12.24 -31.19 -21.71
CA GLY A 565 -12.82 -32.53 -21.71
C GLY A 565 -13.91 -32.74 -20.65
N ASP A 566 -14.45 -33.96 -20.60
CA ASP A 566 -15.39 -34.39 -19.57
C ASP A 566 -14.69 -34.87 -18.29
N PHE A 567 -15.47 -35.16 -17.25
CA PHE A 567 -14.94 -35.63 -15.98
C PHE A 567 -14.35 -37.04 -16.05
N SER A 568 -14.90 -37.93 -16.88
CA SER A 568 -14.40 -39.30 -17.04
C SER A 568 -12.98 -39.32 -17.63
N THR A 569 -12.74 -38.51 -18.66
CA THR A 569 -11.43 -38.31 -19.26
C THR A 569 -10.48 -37.66 -18.26
N TYR A 570 -10.95 -36.66 -17.51
CA TYR A 570 -10.15 -36.00 -16.48
C TYR A 570 -9.74 -36.97 -15.37
N TRP A 571 -10.66 -37.84 -14.93
CA TRP A 571 -10.36 -38.90 -13.97
C TRP A 571 -9.27 -39.82 -14.49
N GLY A 572 -9.26 -40.13 -15.79
CA GLY A 572 -8.17 -40.89 -16.43
C GLY A 572 -6.80 -40.24 -16.25
N TYR A 573 -6.70 -38.91 -16.33
CA TYR A 573 -5.46 -38.20 -16.00
C TYR A 573 -5.15 -38.21 -14.50
N PHE A 574 -6.15 -37.95 -13.66
CA PHE A 574 -6.00 -37.93 -12.20
C PHE A 574 -5.51 -39.29 -11.66
N GLU A 575 -6.15 -40.38 -12.05
CA GLU A 575 -5.80 -41.74 -11.64
C GLU A 575 -4.37 -42.12 -12.00
N ARG A 576 -3.87 -41.60 -13.13
CA ARG A 576 -2.50 -41.81 -13.65
C ARG A 576 -1.47 -40.80 -13.11
N ASN A 577 -1.84 -39.95 -12.17
CA ASN A 577 -1.01 -38.88 -11.62
C ASN A 577 -0.55 -37.84 -12.66
N LEU A 578 -1.39 -37.54 -13.65
CA LEU A 578 -1.11 -36.61 -14.76
C LEU A 578 -1.85 -35.28 -14.58
N ALA A 579 -1.90 -34.78 -13.34
CA ALA A 579 -2.34 -33.41 -13.06
C ALA A 579 -1.29 -32.71 -12.19
N PRO A 580 -1.18 -31.37 -12.24
CA PRO A 580 -0.16 -30.65 -11.49
C PRO A 580 -0.10 -31.05 -10.00
N TRP A 581 1.11 -31.16 -9.46
CA TRP A 581 1.43 -31.56 -8.07
C TRP A 581 1.09 -33.01 -7.68
N MET A 582 0.63 -33.84 -8.62
CA MET A 582 0.44 -35.29 -8.37
C MET A 582 1.78 -36.04 -8.41
N PRO A 583 1.94 -37.18 -7.71
CA PRO A 583 0.88 -38.07 -7.15
C PRO A 583 0.15 -37.60 -5.88
N TYR A 584 -1.18 -37.74 -5.84
CA TYR A 584 -2.01 -37.33 -4.70
C TYR A 584 -1.66 -38.06 -3.39
N TRP A 585 -1.51 -39.38 -3.44
CA TRP A 585 -1.25 -40.18 -2.24
C TRP A 585 0.15 -39.94 -1.67
N SER A 586 1.17 -39.80 -2.52
CA SER A 586 2.51 -39.40 -2.11
C SER A 586 2.48 -38.02 -1.44
N HIS A 587 1.74 -37.07 -2.02
CA HIS A 587 1.64 -35.71 -1.48
C HIS A 587 1.08 -35.68 -0.05
N ILE A 588 0.02 -36.45 0.22
CA ILE A 588 -0.56 -36.52 1.56
C ILE A 588 0.31 -37.32 2.52
N ARG A 589 0.96 -38.39 2.04
CA ARG A 589 1.89 -39.18 2.84
C ARG A 589 3.03 -38.31 3.36
N GLU A 590 3.66 -37.51 2.51
CA GLU A 590 4.71 -36.58 2.94
C GLU A 590 4.18 -35.58 3.98
N GLY A 591 2.99 -35.00 3.77
CA GLY A 591 2.39 -34.11 4.77
C GLY A 591 2.16 -34.80 6.12
N TRP A 592 1.73 -36.06 6.09
CA TRP A 592 1.51 -36.85 7.30
C TRP A 592 2.82 -37.22 8.01
N GLU A 593 3.88 -37.55 7.27
CA GLU A 593 5.21 -37.86 7.82
C GLU A 593 5.77 -36.68 8.63
N HIS A 594 5.54 -35.45 8.16
CA HIS A 594 5.99 -34.24 8.83
C HIS A 594 5.09 -33.75 9.97
N ARG A 595 3.94 -34.38 10.23
CA ARG A 595 2.94 -33.89 11.21
C ARG A 595 3.45 -33.74 12.65
N ASN A 596 4.51 -34.47 13.00
CA ASN A 596 5.08 -34.46 14.35
C ASN A 596 6.15 -33.37 14.51
N HIS A 597 6.53 -32.70 13.42
CA HIS A 597 7.43 -31.55 13.49
C HIS A 597 6.76 -30.42 14.27
N PRO A 598 7.45 -29.75 15.22
CA PRO A 598 6.82 -28.76 16.11
C PRO A 598 6.24 -27.55 15.37
N ASN A 599 6.77 -27.26 14.18
CA ASN A 599 6.30 -26.18 13.31
C ASN A 599 5.40 -26.67 12.16
N VAL A 600 4.86 -27.89 12.22
CA VAL A 600 3.90 -28.39 11.23
C VAL A 600 2.57 -28.72 11.90
N LEU A 601 1.48 -28.16 11.38
CA LEU A 601 0.12 -28.51 11.78
C LEU A 601 -0.58 -29.25 10.64
N PHE A 602 -0.78 -30.56 10.80
CA PHE A 602 -1.57 -31.36 9.87
C PHE A 602 -3.05 -31.36 10.27
N MET A 603 -3.95 -31.07 9.33
CA MET A 603 -5.40 -31.05 9.53
C MET A 603 -6.17 -31.63 8.34
N PHE A 604 -7.42 -32.01 8.57
CA PHE A 604 -8.34 -32.45 7.53
C PHE A 604 -9.38 -31.39 7.23
N TYR A 605 -9.72 -31.23 5.95
CA TYR A 605 -10.81 -30.36 5.50
C TYR A 605 -12.15 -30.74 6.13
N GLU A 606 -12.39 -32.03 6.29
CA GLU A 606 -13.63 -32.56 6.86
C GLU A 606 -13.80 -32.19 8.33
N ASP A 607 -12.70 -32.07 9.09
CA ASP A 607 -12.73 -31.59 10.47
C ASP A 607 -13.11 -30.10 10.54
N MET A 608 -12.63 -29.29 9.57
CA MET A 608 -13.05 -27.88 9.45
C MET A 608 -14.55 -27.75 9.22
N ASN A 609 -15.11 -28.68 8.42
CA ASN A 609 -16.54 -28.71 8.11
C ASN A 609 -17.38 -29.15 9.32
N ARG A 610 -16.89 -30.18 10.03
CA ARG A 610 -17.56 -30.76 11.20
C ARG A 610 -17.57 -29.82 12.40
N ASP A 611 -16.42 -29.25 12.75
CA ASP A 611 -16.27 -28.35 13.89
C ASP A 611 -15.22 -27.27 13.61
N LEU A 612 -15.70 -26.17 13.02
CA LEU A 612 -14.87 -25.02 12.72
C LEU A 612 -14.38 -24.31 13.99
N SER A 613 -15.14 -24.32 15.08
CA SER A 613 -14.73 -23.68 16.35
C SER A 613 -13.53 -24.38 16.95
N ALA A 614 -13.56 -25.72 17.03
CA ALA A 614 -12.42 -26.52 17.48
C ALA A 614 -11.20 -26.29 16.57
N THR A 615 -11.43 -26.23 15.26
CA THR A 615 -10.35 -25.95 14.29
C THR A 615 -9.73 -24.56 14.50
N ILE A 616 -10.54 -23.52 14.69
CA ILE A 616 -10.07 -22.16 14.99
C ILE A 616 -9.17 -22.18 16.22
N ARG A 617 -9.60 -22.84 17.31
CA ARG A 617 -8.79 -22.94 18.55
C ARG A 617 -7.49 -23.68 18.32
N ARG A 618 -7.52 -24.76 17.55
CA ARG A 618 -6.34 -25.56 17.22
C ARG A 618 -5.31 -24.75 16.43
N VAL A 619 -5.76 -24.02 15.40
CA VAL A 619 -4.88 -23.13 14.60
C VAL A 619 -4.37 -21.97 15.45
N ALA A 620 -5.22 -21.36 16.29
CA ALA A 620 -4.80 -20.30 17.20
C ALA A 620 -3.72 -20.76 18.16
N GLY A 621 -3.92 -21.90 18.84
CA GLY A 621 -2.92 -22.48 19.73
C GLY A 621 -1.60 -22.79 19.02
N PHE A 622 -1.66 -23.36 17.81
CA PHE A 622 -0.47 -23.60 17.00
C PHE A 622 0.28 -22.30 16.62
N LEU A 623 -0.44 -21.22 16.35
CA LEU A 623 0.13 -19.90 16.07
C LEU A 623 0.49 -19.10 17.34
N GLY A 624 0.35 -19.68 18.53
CA GLY A 624 0.68 -19.01 19.81
C GLY A 624 -0.32 -17.91 20.18
N LYS A 625 -1.57 -18.02 19.72
CA LYS A 625 -2.67 -17.08 19.97
C LYS A 625 -3.78 -17.76 20.77
N SER A 626 -4.56 -16.96 21.47
CA SER A 626 -5.76 -17.40 22.19
C SER A 626 -6.84 -16.35 22.03
N PHE A 627 -8.08 -16.79 21.84
CA PHE A 627 -9.23 -15.91 21.63
C PHE A 627 -10.38 -16.35 22.53
N SER A 628 -11.23 -15.39 22.91
CA SER A 628 -12.44 -15.64 23.68
C SER A 628 -13.43 -16.52 22.91
N ASP A 629 -14.40 -17.11 23.61
CA ASP A 629 -15.48 -17.86 22.95
C ASP A 629 -16.28 -16.98 21.99
N THR A 630 -16.49 -15.71 22.36
CA THR A 630 -17.18 -14.72 21.52
C THR A 630 -16.41 -14.41 20.24
N ASP A 631 -15.09 -14.27 20.32
CA ASP A 631 -14.24 -14.00 19.16
C ASP A 631 -14.20 -15.20 18.19
N VAL A 632 -14.10 -16.41 18.74
CA VAL A 632 -14.14 -17.63 17.93
C VAL A 632 -15.49 -17.81 17.26
N GLU A 633 -16.59 -17.52 17.95
CA GLU A 633 -17.92 -17.57 17.33
C GLU A 633 -18.09 -16.52 16.22
N ARG A 634 -17.53 -15.32 16.40
CA ARG A 634 -17.51 -14.27 15.37
C ARG A 634 -16.71 -14.71 14.15
N LEU A 635 -15.51 -15.24 14.35
CA LEU A 635 -14.67 -15.75 13.26
C LEU A 635 -15.31 -16.95 12.56
N ARG A 636 -15.96 -17.86 13.30
CA ARG A 636 -16.71 -19.00 12.75
C ARG A 636 -17.81 -18.53 11.78
N LYS A 637 -18.58 -17.50 12.16
CA LYS A 637 -19.62 -16.93 11.29
C LYS A 637 -19.01 -16.28 10.04
N TYR A 638 -17.93 -15.52 10.20
CA TYR A 638 -17.21 -14.88 9.11
C TYR A 638 -16.68 -15.89 8.08
N LEU A 639 -16.12 -17.00 8.58
CA LEU A 639 -15.57 -18.09 7.77
C LEU A 639 -16.63 -19.09 7.29
N SER A 640 -17.91 -18.88 7.60
CA SER A 640 -18.97 -19.78 7.14
C SER A 640 -19.07 -19.75 5.63
N ILE A 641 -19.26 -20.90 5.00
CA ILE A 641 -19.23 -21.06 3.53
C ILE A 641 -20.18 -20.08 2.80
N GLY A 642 -21.33 -19.78 3.40
CA GLY A 642 -22.32 -18.85 2.84
C GLY A 642 -21.80 -17.42 2.74
N GLU A 643 -21.10 -16.94 3.77
CA GLU A 643 -20.51 -15.60 3.79
C GLU A 643 -19.19 -15.57 3.02
N PHE A 644 -18.38 -16.61 3.16
CA PHE A 644 -17.10 -16.76 2.47
C PHE A 644 -17.24 -16.68 0.93
N ARG A 645 -18.35 -17.18 0.37
CA ARG A 645 -18.64 -17.06 -1.07
C ARG A 645 -18.92 -15.65 -1.54
N LYS A 646 -19.56 -14.84 -0.69
CA LYS A 646 -19.96 -13.48 -1.02
C LYS A 646 -18.80 -12.51 -0.85
N ASN A 647 -17.79 -12.89 -0.05
CA ASN A 647 -16.65 -12.04 0.21
C ASN A 647 -15.74 -11.91 -1.03
N GLU A 648 -15.70 -10.70 -1.59
CA GLU A 648 -14.90 -10.37 -2.76
C GLU A 648 -13.39 -10.46 -2.50
N SER A 649 -12.94 -10.31 -1.24
CA SER A 649 -11.52 -10.42 -0.92
C SER A 649 -10.98 -11.85 -1.00
N VAL A 650 -11.84 -12.87 -1.13
CA VAL A 650 -11.42 -14.30 -1.15
C VAL A 650 -11.96 -15.09 -2.34
N ASN A 651 -12.87 -14.52 -3.14
CA ASN A 651 -13.53 -15.23 -4.25
C ASN A 651 -12.79 -15.13 -5.60
N CYS A 652 -11.62 -14.48 -5.64
CA CYS A 652 -10.79 -14.27 -6.82
C CYS A 652 -11.46 -13.43 -7.93
N SER A 653 -12.30 -12.46 -7.57
CA SER A 653 -12.95 -11.53 -8.52
C SER A 653 -11.93 -10.76 -9.37
N GLU A 654 -10.77 -10.44 -8.80
CA GLU A 654 -9.66 -9.76 -9.47
C GLU A 654 -9.05 -10.60 -10.59
N LEU A 655 -8.97 -11.93 -10.42
CA LEU A 655 -8.49 -12.83 -11.47
C LEU A 655 -9.52 -13.01 -12.59
N LYS A 656 -10.80 -12.88 -12.26
CA LYS A 656 -11.87 -12.85 -13.26
C LYS A 656 -11.83 -11.55 -14.07
N ALA A 657 -11.52 -10.41 -13.43
CA ALA A 657 -11.45 -9.11 -14.08
C ALA A 657 -10.40 -9.06 -15.19
N ILE A 658 -9.30 -9.84 -15.07
CA ILE A 658 -8.27 -9.96 -16.11
C ILE A 658 -8.44 -11.16 -17.05
N HIS A 659 -9.61 -11.77 -17.08
CA HIS A 659 -9.94 -12.92 -17.94
C HIS A 659 -9.13 -14.20 -17.69
N LEU A 660 -8.42 -14.30 -16.56
CA LEU A 660 -7.73 -15.51 -16.16
C LEU A 660 -8.73 -16.59 -15.71
N LEU A 661 -9.82 -16.19 -15.02
CA LEU A 661 -10.95 -17.09 -14.78
C LEU A 661 -11.95 -16.98 -15.94
N LYS A 662 -12.25 -18.11 -16.59
CA LYS A 662 -13.19 -18.18 -17.72
C LYS A 662 -14.61 -17.87 -17.26
N ASN A 663 -15.34 -17.12 -18.09
CA ASN A 663 -16.78 -16.91 -17.92
C ASN A 663 -17.56 -18.18 -18.31
N GLY A 664 -18.68 -18.42 -17.64
CA GLY A 664 -19.58 -19.56 -17.94
C GLY A 664 -19.22 -20.87 -17.24
N GLU A 665 -18.04 -20.97 -16.62
CA GLU A 665 -17.64 -22.12 -15.80
C GLU A 665 -18.09 -21.94 -14.33
N GLN A 666 -18.08 -23.02 -13.55
CA GLN A 666 -18.42 -22.96 -12.12
C GLN A 666 -17.41 -22.06 -11.36
N GLY A 667 -17.91 -21.20 -10.46
CA GLY A 667 -17.08 -20.25 -9.72
C GLY A 667 -16.04 -20.90 -8.79
N PHE A 668 -15.01 -20.12 -8.42
CA PHE A 668 -13.87 -20.59 -7.62
C PHE A 668 -14.27 -21.20 -6.26
N VAL A 669 -15.23 -20.58 -5.57
CA VAL A 669 -15.86 -21.12 -4.36
C VAL A 669 -17.18 -21.80 -4.74
N ARG A 670 -17.13 -23.11 -4.98
CA ARG A 670 -18.20 -23.91 -5.60
C ARG A 670 -19.33 -24.30 -4.64
N ARG A 671 -19.19 -25.44 -3.95
CA ARG A 671 -20.23 -26.00 -3.07
C ARG A 671 -19.84 -26.14 -1.59
N GLY A 672 -18.56 -26.14 -1.23
CA GLY A 672 -18.08 -26.18 0.16
C GLY A 672 -18.56 -27.38 1.00
N LYS A 673 -19.23 -28.36 0.40
CA LYS A 673 -19.69 -29.57 1.10
C LYS A 673 -18.65 -30.68 0.99
N SER A 674 -18.56 -31.50 2.02
CA SER A 674 -18.08 -32.89 1.92
C SER A 674 -19.21 -33.72 1.29
N ASP A 675 -18.91 -34.66 0.40
CA ASP A 675 -19.88 -35.53 -0.32
C ASP A 675 -20.52 -34.93 -1.58
N GLY A 676 -19.99 -33.82 -2.09
CA GLY A 676 -20.48 -33.17 -3.32
C GLY A 676 -20.00 -33.84 -4.62
N TRP A 677 -19.41 -35.02 -4.51
CA TRP A 677 -18.77 -35.76 -5.60
C TRP A 677 -19.77 -36.58 -6.42
N SER A 678 -20.83 -37.11 -5.79
CA SER A 678 -21.69 -38.17 -6.33
C SER A 678 -22.38 -37.91 -7.68
N GLU A 679 -22.58 -36.64 -8.05
CA GLU A 679 -23.24 -36.23 -9.30
C GLU A 679 -22.36 -36.44 -10.55
N GLU A 680 -21.04 -36.34 -10.43
CA GLU A 680 -20.11 -36.43 -11.58
C GLU A 680 -19.67 -37.87 -11.87
N TYR A 681 -19.82 -38.79 -10.90
CA TYR A 681 -19.39 -40.16 -11.06
C TYR A 681 -20.51 -41.04 -11.62
N THR A 682 -20.30 -41.60 -12.81
CA THR A 682 -21.14 -42.70 -13.33
C THR A 682 -20.97 -43.95 -12.47
N PRO A 683 -21.91 -44.91 -12.48
CA PRO A 683 -21.78 -46.17 -11.72
C PRO A 683 -20.46 -46.90 -11.97
N GLU A 684 -20.01 -46.96 -13.23
CA GLU A 684 -18.76 -47.60 -13.63
C GLU A 684 -17.55 -46.84 -13.08
N LEU A 685 -17.60 -45.50 -13.12
CA LEU A 685 -16.53 -44.66 -12.59
C LEU A 685 -16.44 -44.78 -11.06
N LYS A 686 -17.57 -44.90 -10.36
CA LYS A 686 -17.60 -45.12 -8.90
C LYS A 686 -16.83 -46.37 -8.52
N GLU A 687 -17.05 -47.48 -9.22
CA GLU A 687 -16.34 -48.75 -8.95
C GLU A 687 -14.83 -48.59 -9.17
N ARG A 688 -14.43 -47.99 -10.29
CA ARG A 688 -13.02 -47.72 -10.61
C ARG A 688 -12.35 -46.85 -9.55
N VAL A 689 -13.03 -45.80 -9.10
CA VAL A 689 -12.53 -44.87 -8.07
C VAL A 689 -12.43 -45.56 -6.72
N THR A 690 -13.43 -46.33 -6.34
CA THR A 690 -13.40 -47.14 -5.11
C THR A 690 -12.21 -48.08 -5.11
N LYS A 691 -11.98 -48.79 -6.22
CA LYS A 691 -10.83 -49.67 -6.38
C LYS A 691 -9.52 -48.90 -6.22
N TRP A 692 -9.36 -47.77 -6.91
CA TRP A 692 -8.17 -46.92 -6.79
C TRP A 692 -7.94 -46.44 -5.35
N ILE A 693 -8.99 -46.00 -4.64
CA ILE A 693 -8.89 -45.59 -3.24
C ILE A 693 -8.46 -46.76 -2.37
N LEU A 694 -9.12 -47.91 -2.49
CA LEU A 694 -8.80 -49.09 -1.70
C LEU A 694 -7.36 -49.56 -1.95
N GLU A 695 -6.89 -49.54 -3.20
CA GLU A 695 -5.52 -49.95 -3.53
C GLU A 695 -4.47 -49.02 -2.95
N ASN A 696 -4.69 -47.72 -2.99
CA ASN A 696 -3.69 -46.74 -2.55
C ASN A 696 -3.78 -46.37 -1.07
N SER A 697 -4.94 -46.58 -0.43
CA SER A 697 -5.15 -46.24 0.99
C SER A 697 -4.80 -47.37 1.96
N LYS A 698 -4.60 -48.60 1.47
CA LYS A 698 -4.25 -49.79 2.27
C LYS A 698 -3.10 -49.55 3.26
N ASP A 699 -2.05 -48.88 2.78
CA ASP A 699 -0.81 -48.68 3.54
C ASP A 699 -0.70 -47.26 4.12
N LEU A 700 -1.80 -46.51 4.16
CA LEU A 700 -1.76 -45.19 4.78
C LEU A 700 -1.62 -45.33 6.30
N PRO A 701 -0.68 -44.62 6.92
CA PRO A 701 -0.48 -44.63 8.36
C PRO A 701 -1.57 -43.85 9.13
N PHE A 702 -2.68 -43.49 8.46
CA PHE A 702 -3.81 -42.75 9.01
C PHE A 702 -5.10 -43.05 8.26
N LYS A 703 -6.23 -42.67 8.87
CA LYS A 703 -7.54 -42.72 8.25
C LYS A 703 -8.08 -41.31 8.07
N PHE A 704 -8.79 -41.09 6.98
CA PHE A 704 -9.56 -39.87 6.81
C PHE A 704 -10.73 -39.87 7.80
N PRO A 705 -11.15 -38.70 8.32
CA PRO A 705 -12.26 -38.60 9.25
C PRO A 705 -13.65 -38.70 8.55
N CYS A 706 -13.71 -39.28 7.36
CA CYS A 706 -14.92 -39.52 6.57
C CYS A 706 -14.85 -40.91 5.93
N ASP A 707 -15.98 -41.42 5.45
CA ASP A 707 -15.97 -42.62 4.63
C ASP A 707 -15.40 -42.30 3.25
N LEU A 708 -14.45 -43.12 2.81
CA LEU A 708 -13.80 -42.98 1.52
C LEU A 708 -14.41 -43.87 0.45
N VAL A 709 -15.25 -44.85 0.82
CA VAL A 709 -15.78 -45.89 -0.08
C VAL A 709 -17.27 -45.77 -0.25
#